data_AF-A0A9D7BPL1-F1
#
_entry.id   AF-A0A9D7BPL1-F1
#
_cell.length_a   1.000
_cell.length_b   1.000
_cell.length_c   1.000
_cell.angle_alpha   90.00
_cell.angle_beta   90.00
_cell.angle_gamma   90.00
#
_symmetry.space_group_name_H-M   'P 1'
#
loop_
_entity.id
_entity.type
_entity.pdbx_description
1 polymer ?
#
loop_
_entity_poly.entity_id
_entity_poly.type
_entity_poly.pdbx_seq_one_letter_code
_entity_poly.pdbx_strand_id
1 'polypeptide(L)'
;MVYYFIEADRRHRIQILILAAIFLITFFGVMLPSNAQIVKAQRSGFTWISTENVEDKNYGSGYTMYSAAWPAFKKYPGPNDFQTGLSSSWMTTQRTGNEPNQFYTTIEGGLGWWHDTRFGTKIPKFIMGGVSFNFFAWANGPGAGRSNLLPNGQRDWSTPGGKYGVAQLSNKLLWAPDGLNMAQSLNGEMLGYGYIPLPLTDPIPNTNGTNIRTGNQCWTLFLNSTNFRGPATFFLPTFWTEPALQNPALEGLFLDTRPSEPNVGFGVEHAGSPALISRESNGQTFAKVEKLLFPISDEDNSFILNQISVYSKNALWDEMETWFNGGPAVLPGIKEAGTQAVSFTNNGGAMAAEISESSSNGIKHDIDLNYIDNVQQNTNLMGFKYDLNIVEKDENNFLLPEYFRLDPDNKWRAITKKDVPSSSKLITTEVPRSPRPELTYLTPLESDCHWQDPNGPWNKPGPITGPFTADLGDGTTVTYYWYRFVDQPSIIHANLPEIVRTKLQNSVELLHSSWSHTDEYLTPPSIGKVATLDPAVIVKPPAGLEIGYVPIVTRQEKSKPRVRVFVLAGQSNMEGYGTIDDAENDPGSLHDVIQNDVQGSWSQIGEKDNWTILDNAFLYFERNGETIKSKVTVGQGAYAGLIGPELMFAHQLDEFYEDPILIIKTAWGGKSLAEDFRPPSAAGATGHITMK
;
A
#
# COMPACT_ATOMS: atom_id res chain seq x y z
N MET A 1 -53.63 -57.98 57.88
CA MET A 1 -53.82 -56.53 58.05
C MET A 1 -52.55 -55.87 58.63
N VAL A 2 -51.37 -56.09 58.02
CA VAL A 2 -50.10 -55.39 58.33
C VAL A 2 -49.20 -55.26 57.08
N TYR A 3 -49.37 -56.12 56.06
CA TYR A 3 -48.58 -56.05 54.82
C TYR A 3 -49.07 -55.03 53.78
N TYR A 4 -50.33 -54.58 53.83
CA TYR A 4 -50.89 -53.63 52.87
C TYR A 4 -50.69 -52.15 53.22
N PHE A 5 -50.21 -51.84 54.43
CA PHE A 5 -49.99 -50.46 54.89
C PHE A 5 -48.54 -49.97 54.72
N ILE A 6 -47.60 -50.86 54.41
CA ILE A 6 -46.16 -50.50 54.28
C ILE A 6 -45.77 -50.19 52.83
N GLU A 7 -46.47 -50.73 51.83
CA GLU A 7 -46.19 -50.43 50.41
C GLU A 7 -46.80 -49.11 49.91
N ALA A 8 -47.87 -48.61 50.55
CA ALA A 8 -48.50 -47.35 50.15
C ALA A 8 -47.67 -46.11 50.56
N ASP A 9 -47.05 -46.13 51.75
CA ASP A 9 -46.20 -45.02 52.24
C ASP A 9 -44.85 -44.94 51.51
N ARG A 10 -44.30 -46.07 51.05
CA ARG A 10 -43.06 -46.10 50.23
C ARG A 10 -43.26 -45.50 48.83
N ARG A 11 -44.36 -45.82 48.14
CA ARG A 11 -44.64 -45.26 46.80
C ARG A 11 -44.97 -43.77 46.84
N HIS A 12 -45.63 -43.30 47.90
CA HIS A 12 -45.96 -41.88 48.06
C HIS A 12 -44.72 -41.03 48.41
N ARG A 13 -43.82 -41.53 49.27
CA ARG A 13 -42.55 -40.84 49.57
C ARG A 13 -41.57 -40.81 48.40
N ILE A 14 -41.51 -41.88 47.59
CA ILE A 14 -40.67 -41.92 46.38
C ILE A 14 -41.24 -40.99 45.29
N GLN A 15 -42.56 -40.90 45.13
CA GLN A 15 -43.15 -39.93 44.19
C GLN A 15 -42.94 -38.48 44.63
N ILE A 16 -43.02 -38.17 45.94
CA ILE A 16 -42.76 -36.82 46.46
C ILE A 16 -41.26 -36.45 46.35
N LEU A 17 -40.34 -37.40 46.56
CA LEU A 17 -38.90 -37.17 46.36
C LEU A 17 -38.51 -37.02 44.88
N ILE A 18 -39.16 -37.76 43.98
CA ILE A 18 -38.95 -37.62 42.53
C ILE A 18 -39.58 -36.32 42.00
N LEU A 19 -40.76 -35.92 42.49
CA LEU A 19 -41.37 -34.62 42.17
C LEU A 19 -40.55 -33.47 42.75
N ALA A 20 -40.00 -33.57 43.97
CA ALA A 20 -39.12 -32.56 44.55
C ALA A 20 -37.75 -32.49 43.85
N ALA A 21 -37.20 -33.61 43.38
CA ALA A 21 -35.97 -33.62 42.57
C ALA A 21 -36.21 -33.05 41.17
N ILE A 22 -37.36 -33.32 40.55
CA ILE A 22 -37.75 -32.72 39.27
C ILE A 22 -38.07 -31.23 39.44
N PHE A 23 -38.64 -30.80 40.58
CA PHE A 23 -38.89 -29.38 40.90
C PHE A 23 -37.61 -28.60 41.28
N LEU A 24 -36.60 -29.26 41.85
CA LEU A 24 -35.28 -28.65 42.07
C LEU A 24 -34.46 -28.56 40.77
N ILE A 25 -34.62 -29.50 39.85
CA ILE A 25 -33.96 -29.49 38.54
C ILE A 25 -34.63 -28.49 37.58
N THR A 26 -35.91 -28.15 37.77
CA THR A 26 -36.59 -27.11 36.96
C THR A 26 -36.38 -25.68 37.47
N PHE A 27 -35.80 -25.47 38.67
CA PHE A 27 -35.47 -24.12 39.18
C PHE A 27 -33.97 -23.77 39.19
N PHE A 28 -33.09 -24.77 39.00
CA PHE A 28 -31.75 -24.51 38.47
C PHE A 28 -31.78 -24.77 36.97
N GLY A 29 -32.45 -23.87 36.25
CA GLY A 29 -32.05 -23.59 34.88
C GLY A 29 -30.60 -23.16 34.94
N VAL A 30 -29.68 -24.10 34.73
CA VAL A 30 -28.33 -23.77 34.29
C VAL A 30 -28.55 -23.01 33.00
N MET A 31 -28.59 -21.68 33.10
CA MET A 31 -28.40 -20.78 31.99
C MET A 31 -26.99 -21.10 31.50
N LEU A 32 -26.86 -22.14 30.69
CA LEU A 32 -25.71 -22.27 29.82
C LEU A 32 -25.66 -20.93 29.08
N PRO A 33 -24.56 -20.16 29.17
CA PRO A 33 -24.45 -18.93 28.41
C PRO A 33 -24.68 -19.32 26.95
N SER A 34 -25.80 -18.86 26.40
CA SER A 34 -26.04 -18.89 24.97
C SER A 34 -24.84 -18.18 24.35
N ASN A 35 -23.96 -18.95 23.72
CA ASN A 35 -22.79 -18.38 23.08
C ASN A 35 -23.30 -17.50 21.94
N ALA A 36 -22.94 -16.21 21.96
CA ALA A 36 -23.24 -15.31 20.86
C ALA A 36 -22.65 -15.90 19.56
N GLN A 37 -23.41 -15.79 18.47
CA GLN A 37 -22.99 -16.29 17.17
C GLN A 37 -22.17 -15.19 16.48
N ILE A 38 -20.87 -15.46 16.29
CA ILE A 38 -20.00 -14.62 15.46
C ILE A 38 -20.19 -15.02 13.99
N VAL A 39 -20.36 -14.02 13.13
CA VAL A 39 -20.41 -14.16 11.68
C VAL A 39 -19.35 -13.27 11.02
N LYS A 40 -18.88 -13.70 9.85
CA LYS A 40 -17.99 -12.88 9.01
C LYS A 40 -18.75 -11.68 8.46
N ALA A 41 -18.09 -10.54 8.45
CA ALA A 41 -18.62 -9.29 7.95
C ALA A 41 -17.54 -8.55 7.15
N GLN A 42 -17.94 -7.43 6.56
CA GLN A 42 -17.09 -6.53 5.81
C GLN A 42 -17.37 -5.10 6.24
N ARG A 43 -16.31 -4.29 6.35
CA ARG A 43 -16.39 -2.84 6.42
C ARG A 43 -16.13 -2.27 5.03
N SER A 44 -16.94 -1.30 4.62
CA SER A 44 -16.73 -0.53 3.40
C SER A 44 -17.01 0.94 3.64
N GLY A 45 -16.66 1.78 2.67
CA GLY A 45 -16.91 3.21 2.73
C GLY A 45 -16.28 3.97 1.57
N PHE A 46 -16.65 5.24 1.46
CA PHE A 46 -16.08 6.15 0.50
C PHE A 46 -16.09 7.56 1.06
N THR A 47 -15.01 8.30 0.84
CA THR A 47 -14.92 9.72 1.16
C THR A 47 -14.68 10.52 -0.10
N TRP A 48 -15.62 11.38 -0.46
CA TRP A 48 -15.44 12.40 -1.49
C TRP A 48 -14.72 13.61 -0.90
N ILE A 49 -13.79 14.17 -1.67
CA ILE A 49 -13.14 15.45 -1.39
C ILE A 49 -13.48 16.41 -2.53
N SER A 50 -14.09 17.55 -2.21
CA SER A 50 -14.55 18.50 -3.23
C SER A 50 -13.58 19.65 -3.43
N THR A 51 -13.43 20.06 -4.68
CA THR A 51 -12.67 21.24 -5.10
C THR A 51 -13.59 22.30 -5.67
N GLU A 52 -13.11 23.55 -5.73
CA GLU A 52 -13.78 24.60 -6.47
C GLU A 52 -13.86 24.23 -7.97
N ASN A 53 -14.91 24.70 -8.64
CA ASN A 53 -15.18 24.34 -10.03
C ASN A 53 -14.29 25.14 -10.99
N VAL A 54 -13.66 24.45 -11.92
CA VAL A 54 -12.92 25.02 -13.06
C VAL A 54 -13.91 25.24 -14.20
N GLU A 55 -14.20 26.51 -14.50
CA GLU A 55 -15.15 26.90 -15.55
C GLU A 55 -14.55 26.76 -16.96
N ASP A 56 -13.25 27.05 -17.12
CA ASP A 56 -12.58 27.01 -18.42
C ASP A 56 -12.24 25.57 -18.82
N LYS A 57 -12.96 25.06 -19.83
CA LYS A 57 -12.78 23.73 -20.39
C LYS A 57 -11.47 23.55 -21.17
N ASN A 58 -10.70 24.61 -21.42
CA ASN A 58 -9.37 24.49 -22.02
C ASN A 58 -8.34 23.83 -21.10
N TYR A 59 -8.62 23.74 -19.79
CA TYR A 59 -7.77 23.04 -18.80
C TYR A 59 -7.96 21.51 -18.79
N GLY A 60 -8.26 20.93 -19.96
CA GLY A 60 -8.41 19.49 -20.15
C GLY A 60 -7.13 18.75 -20.53
N SER A 61 -5.95 19.31 -20.23
CA SER A 61 -4.64 18.69 -20.50
C SER A 61 -4.03 18.09 -19.24
N GLY A 62 -4.89 17.56 -18.37
CA GLY A 62 -4.48 16.81 -17.18
C GLY A 62 -4.47 17.60 -15.88
N TYR A 63 -3.96 16.94 -14.85
CA TYR A 63 -3.88 17.45 -13.49
C TYR A 63 -2.68 16.85 -12.76
N THR A 64 -2.28 17.49 -11.66
CA THR A 64 -1.41 16.90 -10.63
C THR A 64 -1.96 17.18 -9.24
N MET A 65 -1.56 16.36 -8.28
CA MET A 65 -1.82 16.53 -6.86
C MET A 65 -0.72 15.88 -6.02
N TYR A 66 -0.77 16.13 -4.71
CA TYR A 66 0.01 15.40 -3.71
C TYR A 66 -0.93 14.60 -2.82
N SER A 67 -0.67 13.30 -2.69
CA SER A 67 -1.45 12.38 -1.86
C SER A 67 -0.58 11.78 -0.76
N ALA A 68 -1.09 11.77 0.47
CA ALA A 68 -0.41 11.13 1.59
C ALA A 68 -0.30 9.61 1.40
N ALA A 69 0.86 9.06 1.70
CA ALA A 69 1.12 7.62 1.77
C ALA A 69 1.31 7.20 3.24
N TRP A 70 0.49 6.29 3.73
CA TRP A 70 0.58 5.80 5.10
C TRP A 70 0.05 4.36 5.23
N PRO A 71 0.41 3.63 6.29
CA PRO A 71 -0.21 2.35 6.59
C PRO A 71 -1.62 2.55 7.13
N ALA A 72 -2.65 2.14 6.38
CA ALA A 72 -4.03 2.22 6.85
C ALA A 72 -4.33 1.25 8.01
N PHE A 73 -3.48 0.24 8.21
CA PHE A 73 -3.62 -0.79 9.25
C PHE A 73 -2.24 -1.10 9.86
N LYS A 74 -2.23 -1.49 11.14
CA LYS A 74 -0.98 -1.90 11.81
C LYS A 74 -0.37 -3.14 11.16
N LYS A 75 -1.22 -4.09 10.75
CA LYS A 75 -0.85 -5.27 9.97
C LYS A 75 -1.71 -5.32 8.71
N TYR A 76 -1.09 -5.65 7.58
CA TYR A 76 -1.83 -5.87 6.32
C TYR A 76 -2.86 -6.99 6.50
N PRO A 77 -4.16 -6.77 6.18
CA PRO A 77 -5.20 -7.79 6.34
C PRO A 77 -5.04 -9.01 5.43
N GLY A 78 -4.18 -8.93 4.41
CA GLY A 78 -4.09 -9.90 3.33
C GLY A 78 -5.00 -9.55 2.16
N PRO A 79 -4.88 -10.24 1.01
CA PRO A 79 -5.59 -9.86 -0.22
C PRO A 79 -7.05 -10.31 -0.29
N ASN A 80 -7.47 -11.30 0.51
CA ASN A 80 -8.85 -11.78 0.45
C ASN A 80 -9.79 -10.79 1.13
N ASP A 81 -10.91 -10.49 0.46
CA ASP A 81 -11.97 -9.59 0.95
C ASP A 81 -11.44 -8.20 1.38
N PHE A 82 -10.34 -7.77 0.73
CA PHE A 82 -9.66 -6.52 1.03
C PHE A 82 -9.36 -5.73 -0.25
N GLN A 83 -9.84 -4.50 -0.30
CA GLN A 83 -9.42 -3.48 -1.25
C GLN A 83 -9.63 -2.10 -0.62
N THR A 84 -8.60 -1.26 -0.69
CA THR A 84 -8.72 0.15 -0.32
C THR A 84 -7.72 0.99 -1.11
N GLY A 85 -8.22 2.08 -1.67
CA GLY A 85 -7.42 3.18 -2.19
C GLY A 85 -7.27 4.25 -1.12
N LEU A 86 -6.06 4.79 -0.98
CA LEU A 86 -5.85 6.07 -0.33
C LEU A 86 -6.38 7.19 -1.25
N SER A 87 -5.94 8.43 -1.04
CA SER A 87 -6.43 9.55 -1.86
C SER A 87 -6.09 9.34 -3.33
N SER A 88 -7.16 9.18 -4.10
CA SER A 88 -7.14 8.84 -5.51
C SER A 88 -8.01 9.82 -6.29
N SER A 89 -8.01 9.65 -7.60
CA SER A 89 -8.66 10.58 -8.53
C SER A 89 -9.40 9.81 -9.63
N TRP A 90 -10.42 10.42 -10.22
CA TRP A 90 -11.18 9.85 -11.35
C TRP A 90 -11.20 10.86 -12.50
N MET A 91 -10.17 10.84 -13.34
CA MET A 91 -10.06 11.73 -14.50
C MET A 91 -10.77 11.14 -15.70
N THR A 92 -11.87 11.76 -16.12
CA THR A 92 -12.69 11.32 -17.25
C THR A 92 -12.52 12.24 -18.46
N THR A 93 -13.00 11.83 -19.64
CA THR A 93 -13.04 12.70 -20.84
C THR A 93 -14.12 13.76 -20.73
N GLN A 94 -13.90 14.93 -21.36
CA GLN A 94 -14.99 15.89 -21.60
C GLN A 94 -16.13 15.23 -22.38
N ARG A 95 -17.36 15.50 -21.94
CA ARG A 95 -18.58 14.94 -22.53
C ARG A 95 -19.11 15.86 -23.62
N THR A 96 -19.51 15.27 -24.74
CA THR A 96 -20.12 15.98 -25.88
C THR A 96 -21.60 15.63 -26.05
N GLY A 97 -22.13 14.69 -25.26
CA GLY A 97 -23.54 14.29 -25.27
C GLY A 97 -23.92 13.27 -26.34
N ASN A 98 -22.95 12.81 -27.13
CA ASN A 98 -23.12 11.75 -28.13
C ASN A 98 -22.64 10.38 -27.65
N GLU A 99 -22.19 10.28 -26.40
CA GLU A 99 -21.75 9.03 -25.81
C GLU A 99 -22.93 8.04 -25.68
N PRO A 100 -22.69 6.73 -25.79
CA PRO A 100 -23.73 5.74 -25.52
C PRO A 100 -24.19 5.81 -24.05
N ASN A 101 -25.39 5.27 -23.80
CA ASN A 101 -25.89 5.08 -22.44
C ASN A 101 -24.86 4.28 -21.62
N GLN A 102 -24.60 4.72 -20.39
CA GLN A 102 -23.60 4.14 -19.50
C GLN A 102 -22.19 4.12 -20.12
N PHE A 103 -21.65 5.29 -20.48
CA PHE A 103 -20.25 5.41 -20.93
C PHE A 103 -19.34 5.73 -19.74
N TYR A 104 -18.51 4.75 -19.34
CA TYR A 104 -17.45 4.90 -18.36
C TYR A 104 -16.07 4.73 -19.00
N THR A 105 -15.20 5.71 -18.77
CA THR A 105 -13.77 5.65 -19.05
C THR A 105 -13.09 6.64 -18.12
N THR A 106 -11.93 6.26 -17.58
CA THR A 106 -11.22 7.10 -16.62
C THR A 106 -9.74 6.72 -16.57
N ILE A 107 -8.90 7.65 -16.14
CA ILE A 107 -7.67 7.32 -15.43
C ILE A 107 -7.99 7.46 -13.94
N GLU A 108 -7.99 6.33 -13.25
CA GLU A 108 -8.24 6.19 -11.82
C GLU A 108 -7.06 5.58 -11.08
N GLY A 109 -7.26 5.16 -9.84
CA GLY A 109 -6.20 4.57 -9.01
C GLY A 109 -5.28 5.61 -8.37
N GLY A 110 -4.13 5.13 -7.92
CA GLY A 110 -3.23 5.87 -7.04
C GLY A 110 -2.62 4.93 -6.00
N LEU A 111 -2.34 5.48 -4.82
CA LEU A 111 -1.85 4.71 -3.68
C LEU A 111 -2.96 3.82 -3.12
N GLY A 112 -2.69 2.54 -2.90
CA GLY A 112 -3.64 1.63 -2.26
C GLY A 112 -3.22 0.16 -2.29
N TRP A 113 -4.20 -0.68 -1.99
CA TRP A 113 -4.17 -2.12 -2.10
C TRP A 113 -5.38 -2.56 -2.91
N TRP A 114 -5.12 -3.04 -4.11
CA TRP A 114 -6.13 -3.36 -5.11
C TRP A 114 -6.37 -4.87 -5.15
N HIS A 115 -7.52 -5.33 -5.64
CA HIS A 115 -7.86 -6.76 -5.70
C HIS A 115 -6.77 -7.65 -6.31
N ASP A 116 -6.03 -7.12 -7.27
CA ASP A 116 -4.98 -7.85 -7.97
C ASP A 116 -3.63 -7.86 -7.23
N THR A 117 -3.50 -7.18 -6.08
CA THR A 117 -2.25 -7.09 -5.30
C THR A 117 -1.91 -8.43 -4.64
N ARG A 118 -0.84 -9.08 -5.08
CA ARG A 118 -0.32 -10.33 -4.51
C ARG A 118 0.73 -10.08 -3.45
N PHE A 119 1.52 -9.03 -3.59
CA PHE A 119 2.69 -8.78 -2.74
C PHE A 119 2.49 -7.58 -1.80
N GLY A 120 1.28 -7.46 -1.25
CA GLY A 120 0.89 -6.38 -0.35
C GLY A 120 1.66 -6.39 0.98
N THR A 121 1.99 -5.21 1.48
CA THR A 121 2.55 -4.96 2.82
C THR A 121 1.66 -3.99 3.59
N LYS A 122 2.08 -3.54 4.78
CA LYS A 122 1.37 -2.48 5.51
C LYS A 122 1.41 -1.12 4.80
N ILE A 123 2.31 -0.91 3.84
CA ILE A 123 2.43 0.34 3.07
C ILE A 123 1.76 0.14 1.70
N PRO A 124 1.02 1.15 1.19
CA PRO A 124 0.35 1.06 -0.10
C PRO A 124 1.34 0.93 -1.25
N LYS A 125 0.85 0.41 -2.37
CA LYS A 125 1.52 0.49 -3.68
C LYS A 125 0.83 1.51 -4.55
N PHE A 126 1.54 2.05 -5.54
CA PHE A 126 0.93 2.92 -6.54
C PHE A 126 0.57 2.13 -7.81
N ILE A 127 -0.62 2.35 -8.36
CA ILE A 127 -1.04 1.87 -9.68
C ILE A 127 -1.56 3.00 -10.56
N MET A 128 -1.58 2.78 -11.88
CA MET A 128 -2.05 3.80 -12.82
C MET A 128 -3.56 3.82 -13.10
N GLY A 129 -4.27 2.70 -12.88
CA GLY A 129 -5.73 2.61 -12.99
C GLY A 129 -6.37 3.12 -14.29
N GLY A 130 -5.82 2.88 -15.47
CA GLY A 130 -6.49 3.27 -16.72
C GLY A 130 -7.64 2.32 -17.04
N VAL A 131 -8.88 2.83 -17.12
CA VAL A 131 -10.08 2.06 -17.47
C VAL A 131 -10.64 2.52 -18.81
N SER A 132 -10.54 1.66 -19.82
CA SER A 132 -11.22 1.85 -21.11
C SER A 132 -12.72 1.56 -21.00
N PHE A 133 -13.47 1.79 -22.08
CA PHE A 133 -14.93 1.66 -22.17
C PHE A 133 -15.55 0.55 -21.30
N ASN A 134 -16.22 0.93 -20.20
CA ASN A 134 -16.96 0.02 -19.31
C ASN A 134 -16.18 -1.24 -18.90
N PHE A 135 -14.90 -1.08 -18.53
CA PHE A 135 -14.01 -2.19 -18.15
C PHE A 135 -13.79 -3.22 -19.25
N PHE A 136 -13.95 -2.83 -20.53
CA PHE A 136 -13.50 -3.61 -21.68
C PHE A 136 -12.07 -4.10 -21.46
N ALA A 137 -11.19 -3.16 -21.11
CA ALA A 137 -9.83 -3.38 -20.64
C ALA A 137 -9.48 -2.38 -19.52
N TRP A 138 -8.59 -2.79 -18.62
CA TRP A 138 -7.95 -1.88 -17.66
C TRP A 138 -6.45 -2.13 -17.59
N ALA A 139 -5.67 -1.10 -17.27
CA ALA A 139 -4.22 -1.13 -17.24
C ALA A 139 -3.68 -0.41 -15.99
N ASN A 140 -2.93 -1.15 -15.17
CA ASN A 140 -2.46 -0.68 -13.86
C ASN A 140 -0.95 -0.35 -13.83
N GLY A 141 -0.26 -0.61 -14.93
CA GLY A 141 1.18 -0.38 -15.11
C GLY A 141 1.75 -1.25 -16.24
N PRO A 142 3.05 -1.17 -16.55
CA PRO A 142 3.69 -2.04 -17.54
C PRO A 142 3.47 -3.52 -17.23
N GLY A 143 2.89 -4.28 -18.18
CA GLY A 143 2.60 -5.70 -17.99
C GLY A 143 1.46 -6.02 -17.02
N ALA A 144 0.70 -5.01 -16.58
CA ALA A 144 -0.38 -5.15 -15.60
C ALA A 144 -1.70 -4.63 -16.14
N GLY A 145 -2.68 -5.53 -16.26
CA GLY A 145 -3.99 -5.23 -16.81
C GLY A 145 -4.99 -6.35 -16.61
N ARG A 146 -6.21 -6.16 -17.11
CA ARG A 146 -7.31 -7.13 -16.98
C ARG A 146 -6.88 -8.50 -17.47
N SER A 147 -7.13 -9.50 -16.65
CA SER A 147 -6.79 -10.87 -16.98
C SER A 147 -7.71 -11.84 -16.25
N ASN A 148 -8.09 -12.91 -16.93
CA ASN A 148 -8.50 -14.11 -16.22
C ASN A 148 -7.27 -14.74 -15.54
N LEU A 149 -7.53 -15.54 -14.51
CA LEU A 149 -6.53 -16.39 -13.90
C LEU A 149 -6.69 -17.81 -14.45
N LEU A 150 -5.57 -18.42 -14.83
CA LEU A 150 -5.49 -19.83 -15.19
C LEU A 150 -5.70 -20.70 -13.93
N PRO A 151 -5.98 -22.02 -14.06
CA PRO A 151 -6.16 -22.91 -12.90
C PRO A 151 -4.99 -22.95 -11.91
N ASN A 152 -3.78 -22.61 -12.37
CA ASN A 152 -2.57 -22.49 -11.54
C ASN A 152 -2.39 -21.08 -10.94
N GLY A 153 -3.38 -20.21 -11.07
CA GLY A 153 -3.39 -18.81 -10.61
C GLY A 153 -2.60 -17.83 -11.49
N GLN A 154 -1.84 -18.28 -12.48
CA GLN A 154 -1.10 -17.38 -13.36
C GLN A 154 -2.06 -16.52 -14.19
N ARG A 155 -1.61 -15.33 -14.60
CA ARG A 155 -2.37 -14.49 -15.53
C ARG A 155 -2.47 -15.19 -16.89
N ASP A 156 -3.67 -15.21 -17.46
CA ASP A 156 -3.88 -15.61 -18.83
C ASP A 156 -3.40 -14.53 -19.81
N TRP A 157 -2.31 -14.83 -20.52
CA TRP A 157 -1.72 -13.93 -21.52
C TRP A 157 -2.26 -14.15 -22.94
N SER A 158 -3.17 -15.11 -23.15
CA SER A 158 -3.83 -15.31 -24.46
C SER A 158 -4.73 -14.14 -24.86
N THR A 159 -5.15 -13.33 -23.89
CA THR A 159 -5.93 -12.11 -24.10
C THR A 159 -5.17 -10.89 -23.56
N PRO A 160 -5.07 -9.78 -24.31
CA PRO A 160 -4.37 -8.57 -23.84
C PRO A 160 -5.00 -7.95 -22.59
N GLY A 161 -6.28 -7.58 -22.65
CA GLY A 161 -7.05 -7.01 -21.54
C GLY A 161 -6.48 -5.71 -20.94
N GLY A 162 -5.58 -5.02 -21.65
CA GLY A 162 -4.87 -3.85 -21.12
C GLY A 162 -3.49 -4.14 -20.52
N LYS A 163 -3.04 -5.40 -20.45
CA LYS A 163 -1.67 -5.77 -19.98
C LYS A 163 -0.55 -5.12 -20.80
N TYR A 164 -0.85 -4.71 -22.03
CA TYR A 164 0.05 -3.98 -22.93
C TYR A 164 -0.29 -2.48 -23.06
N GLY A 165 -1.27 -1.98 -22.30
CA GLY A 165 -1.79 -0.62 -22.47
C GLY A 165 -0.87 0.49 -21.94
N VAL A 166 0.12 0.14 -21.13
CA VAL A 166 1.09 1.08 -20.54
C VAL A 166 2.49 0.79 -21.07
N ALA A 167 3.18 1.83 -21.53
CA ALA A 167 4.59 1.79 -21.88
C ALA A 167 5.46 2.39 -20.76
N GLN A 168 6.56 1.72 -20.45
CA GLN A 168 7.61 2.26 -19.59
C GLN A 168 8.30 3.40 -20.32
N LEU A 169 8.43 4.55 -19.66
CA LEU A 169 9.11 5.72 -20.22
C LEU A 169 10.44 5.97 -19.54
N SER A 170 10.48 6.00 -18.21
CA SER A 170 11.72 6.25 -17.49
C SER A 170 12.71 5.09 -17.63
N ASN A 171 13.97 5.43 -17.86
CA ASN A 171 15.09 4.50 -17.80
C ASN A 171 15.74 4.42 -16.41
N LYS A 172 15.20 5.09 -15.38
CA LYS A 172 15.74 5.10 -14.01
C LYS A 172 14.83 4.43 -12.98
N LEU A 173 13.69 3.91 -13.42
CA LEU A 173 12.64 3.38 -12.55
C LEU A 173 12.26 1.96 -12.97
N LEU A 174 12.21 1.05 -12.00
CA LEU A 174 11.60 -0.27 -12.15
C LEU A 174 10.15 -0.22 -11.71
N TRP A 175 9.25 -0.70 -12.57
CA TRP A 175 7.84 -0.86 -12.24
C TRP A 175 7.46 -2.34 -12.26
N ALA A 176 7.07 -2.87 -11.10
CA ALA A 176 6.66 -4.27 -10.98
C ALA A 176 5.18 -4.46 -11.37
N PRO A 177 4.77 -5.60 -11.96
CA PRO A 177 3.37 -5.85 -12.35
C PRO A 177 2.35 -5.83 -11.19
N ASP A 178 2.82 -5.97 -9.95
CA ASP A 178 2.01 -5.88 -8.73
C ASP A 178 1.73 -4.42 -8.31
N GLY A 179 2.48 -3.44 -8.85
CA GLY A 179 2.40 -2.03 -8.49
C GLY A 179 3.79 -1.43 -8.23
N LEU A 180 3.87 -0.10 -8.26
CA LEU A 180 5.09 0.63 -7.92
C LEU A 180 5.24 0.65 -6.39
N ASN A 181 6.40 0.20 -5.91
CA ASN A 181 6.68 0.09 -4.49
C ASN A 181 7.08 1.43 -3.86
N MET A 182 6.51 1.66 -2.68
CA MET A 182 6.80 2.80 -1.83
C MET A 182 7.81 2.40 -0.74
N ALA A 183 8.53 3.38 -0.17
CA ALA A 183 9.38 3.11 0.99
C ALA A 183 8.54 2.55 2.15
N GLN A 184 9.04 1.52 2.84
CA GLN A 184 8.25 0.81 3.86
C GLN A 184 8.10 1.56 5.20
N SER A 185 8.68 2.77 5.29
CA SER A 185 8.68 3.62 6.47
C SER A 185 7.74 4.83 6.37
N LEU A 186 6.96 4.97 5.30
CA LEU A 186 6.11 6.14 5.11
C LEU A 186 4.97 6.17 6.13
N ASN A 187 4.65 7.36 6.62
CA ASN A 187 3.53 7.64 7.51
C ASN A 187 3.01 9.08 7.34
N GLY A 188 2.38 9.35 6.19
CA GLY A 188 1.76 10.65 5.89
C GLY A 188 2.57 11.54 4.96
N GLU A 189 3.75 11.11 4.50
CA GLU A 189 4.48 11.83 3.46
C GLU A 189 3.72 11.79 2.12
N MET A 190 3.87 12.86 1.37
CA MET A 190 3.07 13.22 0.20
C MET A 190 3.75 12.78 -1.10
N LEU A 191 3.18 11.81 -1.80
CA LEU A 191 3.58 11.49 -3.17
C LEU A 191 2.93 12.49 -4.12
N GLY A 192 3.76 13.27 -4.83
CA GLY A 192 3.28 14.08 -5.94
C GLY A 192 3.04 13.19 -7.15
N TYR A 193 1.86 13.25 -7.74
CA TYR A 193 1.61 12.58 -9.00
C TYR A 193 0.50 13.24 -9.81
N GLY A 194 0.47 12.93 -11.10
CA GLY A 194 -0.55 13.41 -12.01
C GLY A 194 -0.38 12.85 -13.41
N TYR A 195 -1.35 13.13 -14.27
CA TYR A 195 -1.33 12.69 -15.66
C TYR A 195 -1.38 13.90 -16.57
N ILE A 196 -0.38 14.03 -17.44
CA ILE A 196 -0.28 15.10 -18.44
C ILE A 196 -0.02 14.43 -19.79
N PRO A 197 -0.78 14.74 -20.85
CA PRO A 197 -0.57 14.11 -22.13
C PRO A 197 0.69 14.67 -22.79
N LEU A 198 1.53 13.78 -23.34
CA LEU A 198 2.68 14.15 -24.16
C LEU A 198 2.44 13.75 -25.63
N PRO A 199 2.89 14.57 -26.61
CA PRO A 199 2.75 14.27 -28.03
C PRO A 199 3.85 13.29 -28.52
N LEU A 200 3.96 12.12 -27.88
CA LEU A 200 5.04 11.16 -28.16
C LEU A 200 4.85 10.40 -29.48
N THR A 201 3.61 10.29 -29.95
CA THR A 201 3.27 9.62 -31.22
C THR A 201 2.57 10.59 -32.16
N ASP A 202 2.51 10.26 -33.45
CA ASP A 202 1.60 10.92 -34.39
C ASP A 202 0.25 10.19 -34.42
N PRO A 203 -0.85 10.88 -34.76
CA PRO A 203 -2.15 10.23 -34.97
C PRO A 203 -2.06 9.14 -36.04
N ILE A 204 -2.72 8.02 -35.80
CA ILE A 204 -2.71 6.86 -36.70
C ILE A 204 -4.03 6.85 -37.47
N PRO A 205 -4.02 6.97 -38.81
CA PRO A 205 -5.26 7.03 -39.59
C PRO A 205 -6.02 5.70 -39.67
N ASN A 206 -5.28 4.57 -39.62
CA ASN A 206 -5.86 3.23 -39.66
C ASN A 206 -5.25 2.38 -38.54
N THR A 207 -6.08 1.88 -37.64
CA THR A 207 -5.65 1.10 -36.47
C THR A 207 -5.88 -0.39 -36.76
N ASN A 208 -4.81 -1.19 -36.72
CA ASN A 208 -4.85 -2.64 -36.98
C ASN A 208 -5.53 -3.03 -38.32
N GLY A 209 -5.33 -2.22 -39.36
CA GLY A 209 -5.91 -2.46 -40.69
C GLY A 209 -7.37 -2.04 -40.85
N THR A 210 -7.98 -1.48 -39.81
CA THR A 210 -9.35 -0.95 -39.83
C THR A 210 -9.31 0.58 -39.99
N ASN A 211 -10.28 1.15 -40.71
CA ASN A 211 -10.49 2.59 -40.85
C ASN A 211 -11.08 3.19 -39.56
N ILE A 212 -10.30 3.10 -38.48
CA ILE A 212 -10.53 3.73 -37.17
C ILE A 212 -9.26 4.50 -36.82
N ARG A 213 -9.42 5.79 -36.55
CA ARG A 213 -8.32 6.69 -36.19
C ARG A 213 -7.98 6.53 -34.71
N THR A 214 -6.69 6.38 -34.42
CA THR A 214 -6.14 6.53 -33.07
C THR A 214 -5.54 7.93 -32.94
N GLY A 215 -5.84 8.62 -31.84
CA GLY A 215 -5.22 9.92 -31.53
C GLY A 215 -3.76 9.82 -31.09
N ASN A 216 -3.26 10.88 -30.48
CA ASN A 216 -1.84 10.99 -30.08
C ASN A 216 -1.62 11.45 -28.64
N GLN A 217 -2.67 11.50 -27.83
CA GLN A 217 -2.53 11.88 -26.43
C GLN A 217 -1.96 10.72 -25.62
N CYS A 218 -0.64 10.74 -25.41
CA CYS A 218 0.05 9.78 -24.55
C CYS A 218 -0.02 10.28 -23.11
N TRP A 219 -1.09 9.92 -22.40
CA TRP A 219 -1.30 10.32 -21.00
C TRP A 219 -0.19 9.76 -20.11
N THR A 220 0.71 10.65 -19.70
CA THR A 220 1.97 10.32 -19.04
C THR A 220 1.87 10.59 -17.55
N LEU A 221 2.21 9.59 -16.75
CA LEU A 221 2.34 9.72 -15.30
C LEU A 221 3.59 10.53 -14.97
N PHE A 222 3.40 11.67 -14.34
CA PHE A 222 4.47 12.42 -13.68
C PHE A 222 4.46 12.06 -12.20
N LEU A 223 5.65 11.80 -11.64
CA LEU A 223 5.86 11.56 -10.21
C LEU A 223 6.73 12.66 -9.61
N ASN A 224 6.54 12.95 -8.33
CA ASN A 224 7.46 13.71 -7.51
C ASN A 224 7.62 13.04 -6.15
N SER A 225 8.80 12.47 -5.96
CA SER A 225 9.24 11.83 -4.72
C SER A 225 10.64 12.35 -4.36
N THR A 226 11.15 11.96 -3.19
CA THR A 226 12.51 12.35 -2.75
C THR A 226 13.60 11.79 -3.65
N ASN A 227 13.39 10.61 -4.25
CA ASN A 227 14.38 9.85 -5.01
C ASN A 227 14.04 9.62 -6.49
N PHE A 228 12.87 10.11 -6.96
CA PHE A 228 12.46 10.09 -8.36
C PHE A 228 11.48 11.21 -8.68
N ARG A 229 11.74 11.96 -9.77
CA ARG A 229 10.91 13.05 -10.25
C ARG A 229 10.78 13.00 -11.76
N GLY A 230 9.61 13.33 -12.29
CA GLY A 230 9.36 13.44 -13.73
C GLY A 230 8.57 12.28 -14.32
N PRO A 231 8.61 12.11 -15.66
CA PRO A 231 7.75 11.18 -16.36
C PRO A 231 8.20 9.72 -16.14
N ALA A 232 7.27 8.87 -15.67
CA ALA A 232 7.55 7.48 -15.34
C ALA A 232 7.13 6.51 -16.46
N THR A 233 5.86 6.59 -16.86
CA THR A 233 5.18 5.68 -17.80
C THR A 233 4.05 6.43 -18.50
N PHE A 234 3.48 5.88 -19.58
CA PHE A 234 2.30 6.47 -20.21
C PHE A 234 1.34 5.42 -20.77
N PHE A 235 0.06 5.78 -20.85
CA PHE A 235 -0.95 5.00 -21.57
C PHE A 235 -0.78 5.19 -23.08
N LEU A 236 -0.71 4.09 -23.81
CA LEU A 236 -0.70 4.11 -25.27
C LEU A 236 -2.04 4.60 -25.81
N PRO A 237 -2.07 5.50 -26.81
CA PRO A 237 -3.32 5.90 -27.46
C PRO A 237 -4.18 4.72 -27.93
N THR A 238 -3.54 3.66 -28.45
CA THR A 238 -4.24 2.45 -28.92
C THR A 238 -4.99 1.69 -27.82
N PHE A 239 -4.59 1.80 -26.54
CA PHE A 239 -5.34 1.22 -25.43
C PHE A 239 -6.75 1.83 -25.32
N TRP A 240 -6.86 3.14 -25.51
CA TRP A 240 -8.13 3.85 -25.47
C TRP A 240 -8.97 3.58 -26.71
N THR A 241 -8.34 3.46 -27.88
CA THR A 241 -9.03 3.25 -29.16
C THR A 241 -9.51 1.81 -29.35
N GLU A 242 -8.93 0.83 -28.64
CA GLU A 242 -9.22 -0.61 -28.82
C GLU A 242 -10.73 -0.96 -28.84
N PRO A 243 -11.59 -0.43 -27.94
CA PRO A 243 -13.03 -0.68 -28.00
C PRO A 243 -13.70 -0.21 -29.31
N ALA A 244 -13.18 0.86 -29.94
CA ALA A 244 -13.73 1.40 -31.18
C ALA A 244 -13.48 0.47 -32.39
N LEU A 245 -12.53 -0.46 -32.30
CA LEU A 245 -12.35 -1.51 -33.31
C LEU A 245 -13.53 -2.49 -33.36
N GLN A 246 -14.25 -2.66 -32.24
CA GLN A 246 -15.44 -3.50 -32.16
C GLN A 246 -16.72 -2.70 -32.38
N ASN A 247 -16.74 -1.44 -31.93
CA ASN A 247 -17.87 -0.54 -32.11
C ASN A 247 -17.39 0.83 -32.63
N PRO A 248 -17.41 1.06 -33.95
CA PRO A 248 -16.97 2.31 -34.57
C PRO A 248 -17.67 3.58 -34.05
N ALA A 249 -18.87 3.46 -33.46
CA ALA A 249 -19.55 4.60 -32.85
C ALA A 249 -18.82 5.18 -31.62
N LEU A 250 -17.81 4.46 -31.10
CA LEU A 250 -16.95 4.89 -30.00
C LEU A 250 -15.71 5.67 -30.47
N GLU A 251 -15.47 5.78 -31.78
CA GLU A 251 -14.32 6.51 -32.32
C GLU A 251 -14.34 7.97 -31.87
N GLY A 252 -13.19 8.45 -31.38
CA GLY A 252 -13.05 9.83 -30.91
C GLY A 252 -13.74 10.12 -29.58
N LEU A 253 -14.23 9.10 -28.84
CA LEU A 253 -14.87 9.27 -27.53
C LEU A 253 -13.89 9.22 -26.34
N PHE A 254 -12.64 8.79 -26.55
CA PHE A 254 -11.72 8.44 -25.46
C PHE A 254 -10.55 9.41 -25.32
N LEU A 255 -9.74 9.16 -24.29
CA LEU A 255 -8.57 9.96 -23.91
C LEU A 255 -7.44 9.95 -24.96
N ASP A 256 -7.44 9.09 -25.97
CA ASP A 256 -6.47 9.20 -27.08
C ASP A 256 -6.64 10.49 -27.89
N THR A 257 -7.86 11.04 -27.92
CA THR A 257 -8.26 12.18 -28.76
C THR A 257 -8.94 13.30 -27.97
N ARG A 258 -9.72 12.98 -26.95
CA ARG A 258 -10.47 13.96 -26.17
C ARG A 258 -9.67 14.52 -25.00
N PRO A 259 -9.78 15.84 -24.75
CA PRO A 259 -9.31 16.41 -23.48
C PRO A 259 -10.00 15.76 -22.27
N SER A 260 -9.32 15.81 -21.12
CA SER A 260 -9.93 15.46 -19.84
C SER A 260 -10.93 16.51 -19.38
N GLU A 261 -11.91 16.10 -18.58
CA GLU A 261 -12.72 17.02 -17.78
C GLU A 261 -11.81 17.69 -16.74
N PRO A 262 -11.68 19.03 -16.71
CA PRO A 262 -10.84 19.72 -15.73
C PRO A 262 -11.33 19.53 -14.29
N ASN A 263 -12.62 19.31 -14.08
CA ASN A 263 -13.18 19.02 -12.75
C ASN A 263 -13.02 17.54 -12.39
N VAL A 264 -11.78 17.14 -12.10
CA VAL A 264 -11.41 15.78 -11.69
C VAL A 264 -12.05 15.43 -10.35
N GLY A 265 -12.61 14.22 -10.22
CA GLY A 265 -13.13 13.74 -8.93
C GLY A 265 -12.00 13.26 -8.03
N PHE A 266 -12.05 13.55 -6.73
CA PHE A 266 -11.06 13.12 -5.75
C PHE A 266 -11.71 12.45 -4.53
N GLY A 267 -11.05 11.45 -3.97
CA GLY A 267 -11.59 10.75 -2.81
C GLY A 267 -10.70 9.64 -2.26
N VAL A 268 -11.12 9.06 -1.14
CA VAL A 268 -10.50 7.89 -0.49
C VAL A 268 -11.50 6.74 -0.58
N GLU A 269 -11.08 5.64 -1.19
CA GLU A 269 -11.93 4.46 -1.40
C GLU A 269 -11.62 3.39 -0.33
N HIS A 270 -12.62 3.02 0.47
CA HIS A 270 -12.57 1.82 1.29
C HIS A 270 -13.53 0.80 0.72
N ALA A 271 -13.15 0.15 -0.40
CA ALA A 271 -14.03 -0.81 -1.07
C ALA A 271 -14.38 -1.99 -0.15
N GLY A 272 -13.41 -2.47 0.64
CA GLY A 272 -13.64 -3.57 1.56
C GLY A 272 -12.50 -3.86 2.51
N SER A 273 -12.83 -4.19 3.76
CA SER A 273 -11.93 -4.90 4.67
C SER A 273 -12.69 -5.88 5.55
N PRO A 274 -12.05 -6.97 6.01
CA PRO A 274 -12.68 -7.92 6.92
C PRO A 274 -13.20 -7.28 8.21
N ALA A 275 -14.33 -7.79 8.69
CA ALA A 275 -14.95 -7.42 9.96
C ALA A 275 -15.64 -8.65 10.59
N LEU A 276 -16.13 -8.49 11.81
CA LEU A 276 -16.92 -9.48 12.54
C LEU A 276 -18.20 -8.85 13.07
N ILE A 277 -19.28 -9.62 13.07
CA ILE A 277 -20.54 -9.27 13.74
C ILE A 277 -20.84 -10.36 14.78
N SER A 278 -21.27 -9.96 15.98
CA SER A 278 -21.78 -10.83 17.04
C SER A 278 -23.22 -10.45 17.39
N ARG A 279 -24.08 -11.46 17.55
CA ARG A 279 -25.47 -11.29 18.00
C ARG A 279 -25.65 -11.90 19.38
N GLU A 280 -26.03 -11.07 20.34
CA GLU A 280 -26.33 -11.49 21.71
C GLU A 280 -27.73 -12.11 21.80
N SER A 281 -27.93 -12.95 22.82
CA SER A 281 -29.22 -13.59 23.09
C SER A 281 -30.33 -12.61 23.45
N ASN A 282 -29.98 -11.40 23.90
CA ASN A 282 -30.91 -10.31 24.19
C ASN A 282 -31.30 -9.48 22.95
N GLY A 283 -30.81 -9.84 21.76
CA GLY A 283 -31.09 -9.15 20.50
C GLY A 283 -30.14 -8.00 20.17
N GLN A 284 -29.22 -7.63 21.07
CA GLN A 284 -28.20 -6.62 20.76
C GLN A 284 -27.18 -7.19 19.77
N THR A 285 -26.72 -6.34 18.85
CA THR A 285 -25.72 -6.71 17.85
C THR A 285 -24.51 -5.81 17.97
N PHE A 286 -23.33 -6.41 17.92
CA PHE A 286 -22.04 -5.74 18.02
C PHE A 286 -21.17 -6.10 16.81
N ALA A 287 -20.23 -5.22 16.46
CA ALA A 287 -19.27 -5.47 15.41
C ALA A 287 -17.84 -5.12 15.86
N LYS A 288 -16.88 -5.78 15.22
CA LYS A 288 -15.45 -5.52 15.37
C LYS A 288 -14.82 -5.37 13.99
N VAL A 289 -14.01 -4.34 13.81
CA VAL A 289 -13.18 -4.11 12.62
C VAL A 289 -11.72 -4.03 13.03
N GLU A 290 -10.79 -4.17 12.09
CA GLU A 290 -9.38 -3.83 12.39
C GLU A 290 -9.27 -2.31 12.55
N LYS A 291 -8.47 -1.85 13.53
CA LYS A 291 -8.26 -0.42 13.77
C LYS A 291 -7.65 0.24 12.53
N LEU A 292 -8.32 1.26 12.02
CA LEU A 292 -7.79 2.11 10.97
C LEU A 292 -6.84 3.15 11.56
N LEU A 293 -5.71 3.33 10.90
CA LEU A 293 -4.67 4.29 11.26
C LEU A 293 -4.73 5.49 10.31
N PHE A 294 -4.54 6.67 10.86
CA PHE A 294 -4.31 7.89 10.09
C PHE A 294 -3.12 8.68 10.67
N PRO A 295 -2.26 9.25 9.82
CA PRO A 295 -1.01 9.86 10.27
C PRO A 295 -1.24 11.18 11.01
N ILE A 296 -0.68 11.33 12.21
CA ILE A 296 -0.74 12.59 12.94
C ILE A 296 0.04 13.66 12.16
N SER A 297 -0.67 14.72 11.75
CA SER A 297 -0.06 15.87 11.08
C SER A 297 0.01 17.11 11.98
N ASP A 298 -0.98 17.26 12.87
CA ASP A 298 -1.06 18.29 13.90
C ASP A 298 -1.85 17.76 15.12
N GLU A 299 -2.38 18.62 16.00
CA GLU A 299 -3.08 18.21 17.23
C GLU A 299 -4.22 17.21 17.00
N ASP A 300 -5.12 17.45 16.04
CA ASP A 300 -6.34 16.65 15.84
C ASP A 300 -6.64 16.34 14.38
N ASN A 301 -5.64 16.43 13.50
CA ASN A 301 -5.84 16.27 12.06
C ASN A 301 -4.72 15.53 11.33
N SER A 302 -5.12 14.95 10.19
CA SER A 302 -4.24 14.30 9.21
C SER A 302 -4.30 15.04 7.87
N PHE A 303 -3.16 15.28 7.25
CA PHE A 303 -3.07 15.80 5.88
C PHE A 303 -3.27 14.66 4.88
N ILE A 304 -4.13 14.85 3.88
CA ILE A 304 -4.58 13.77 2.99
C ILE A 304 -4.33 14.11 1.51
N LEU A 305 -4.76 15.29 1.06
CA LEU A 305 -4.54 15.79 -0.30
C LEU A 305 -4.01 17.23 -0.28
N ASN A 306 -3.04 17.53 -1.15
CA ASN A 306 -2.40 18.83 -1.22
C ASN A 306 -2.18 19.27 -2.68
N GLN A 307 -2.24 20.58 -2.93
CA GLN A 307 -1.89 21.26 -4.19
C GLN A 307 -2.45 20.60 -5.47
N ILE A 308 -3.75 20.73 -5.69
CA ILE A 308 -4.35 20.32 -6.97
C ILE A 308 -4.08 21.42 -8.01
N SER A 309 -3.60 21.01 -9.18
CA SER A 309 -3.44 21.87 -10.35
C SER A 309 -4.01 21.17 -11.59
N VAL A 310 -4.64 21.95 -12.47
CA VAL A 310 -5.12 21.49 -13.78
C VAL A 310 -4.42 22.27 -14.88
N TYR A 311 -4.33 21.68 -16.07
CA TYR A 311 -3.46 22.18 -17.13
C TYR A 311 -4.19 22.38 -18.45
N SER A 312 -3.87 23.48 -19.13
CA SER A 312 -4.11 23.65 -20.56
C SER A 312 -2.89 23.16 -21.37
N LYS A 313 -3.01 23.10 -22.70
CA LYS A 313 -1.90 22.68 -23.58
C LYS A 313 -0.65 23.56 -23.45
N ASN A 314 -0.84 24.85 -23.18
CA ASN A 314 0.24 25.81 -22.96
C ASN A 314 1.15 25.44 -21.77
N ALA A 315 0.68 24.58 -20.86
CA ALA A 315 1.46 24.16 -19.70
C ALA A 315 2.67 23.31 -20.07
N LEU A 316 2.51 22.45 -21.10
CA LEU A 316 3.57 21.53 -21.53
C LEU A 316 3.43 21.05 -22.98
N TRP A 317 2.22 20.68 -23.42
CA TRP A 317 1.97 20.05 -24.72
C TRP A 317 2.58 20.82 -25.90
N ASP A 318 2.29 22.12 -26.03
CA ASP A 318 2.62 22.88 -27.25
C ASP A 318 4.13 23.03 -27.47
N GLU A 319 4.89 23.16 -26.38
CA GLU A 319 6.35 23.22 -26.45
C GLU A 319 6.97 21.86 -26.70
N MET A 320 6.41 20.80 -26.11
CA MET A 320 6.87 19.43 -26.36
C MET A 320 6.63 19.04 -27.82
N GLU A 321 5.47 19.41 -28.39
CA GLU A 321 5.18 19.21 -29.80
C GLU A 321 6.16 19.98 -30.69
N THR A 322 6.47 21.23 -30.34
CA THR A 322 7.47 22.03 -31.06
C THR A 322 8.86 21.39 -31.00
N TRP A 323 9.28 20.94 -29.82
CA TRP A 323 10.58 20.30 -29.62
C TRP A 323 10.73 18.99 -30.38
N PHE A 324 9.75 18.09 -30.28
CA PHE A 324 9.78 16.81 -30.99
C PHE A 324 9.71 16.96 -32.52
N ASN A 325 9.29 18.12 -33.02
CA ASN A 325 9.33 18.47 -34.44
C ASN A 325 10.57 19.30 -34.83
N GLY A 326 11.64 19.27 -34.04
CA GLY A 326 12.94 19.88 -34.34
C GLY A 326 13.14 21.30 -33.77
N GLY A 327 12.22 21.76 -32.93
CA GLY A 327 12.37 23.00 -32.17
C GLY A 327 13.38 22.91 -31.02
N PRO A 328 13.53 24.01 -30.24
CA PRO A 328 14.43 24.04 -29.09
C PRO A 328 14.01 23.05 -28.01
N ALA A 329 14.99 22.56 -27.23
CA ALA A 329 14.73 21.65 -26.12
C ALA A 329 13.87 22.31 -25.03
N VAL A 330 12.85 21.60 -24.56
CA VAL A 330 12.01 22.03 -23.44
C VAL A 330 12.74 21.73 -22.14
N LEU A 331 12.82 22.73 -21.26
CA LEU A 331 13.38 22.53 -19.92
C LEU A 331 12.42 21.72 -19.04
N PRO A 332 12.93 20.93 -18.08
CA PRO A 332 12.09 20.31 -17.05
C PRO A 332 11.20 21.33 -16.34
N GLY A 333 9.93 20.97 -16.12
CA GLY A 333 8.95 21.81 -15.43
C GLY A 333 7.64 21.95 -16.19
N ILE A 334 6.62 22.46 -15.50
CA ILE A 334 5.32 22.80 -16.08
C ILE A 334 5.17 24.32 -16.07
N LYS A 335 4.70 24.90 -17.17
CA LYS A 335 4.58 26.35 -17.33
C LYS A 335 3.39 26.93 -16.57
N GLU A 336 3.66 28.01 -15.84
CA GLU A 336 2.63 28.79 -15.15
C GLU A 336 1.56 29.33 -16.11
N ALA A 337 1.94 29.76 -17.32
CA ALA A 337 1.03 30.31 -18.33
C ALA A 337 -0.08 29.35 -18.79
N GLY A 338 0.03 28.05 -18.50
CA GLY A 338 -1.02 27.06 -18.76
C GLY A 338 -1.49 26.31 -17.51
N THR A 339 -1.09 26.75 -16.32
CA THR A 339 -1.41 26.10 -15.04
C THR A 339 -2.48 26.88 -14.29
N GLN A 340 -3.49 26.16 -13.80
CA GLN A 340 -4.47 26.72 -12.87
C GLN A 340 -4.48 25.89 -11.58
N ALA A 341 -4.13 26.54 -10.46
CA ALA A 341 -4.31 25.96 -9.14
C ALA A 341 -5.81 25.85 -8.82
N VAL A 342 -6.22 24.75 -8.21
CA VAL A 342 -7.61 24.49 -7.84
C VAL A 342 -7.71 24.39 -6.32
N SER A 343 -8.45 25.33 -5.71
CA SER A 343 -8.68 25.30 -4.27
C SER A 343 -9.61 24.16 -3.88
N PHE A 344 -9.47 23.66 -2.66
CA PHE A 344 -10.50 22.83 -2.04
C PHE A 344 -11.73 23.66 -1.67
N THR A 345 -12.92 23.06 -1.78
CA THR A 345 -14.10 23.63 -1.15
C THR A 345 -13.96 23.50 0.36
N ASN A 346 -14.24 24.56 1.12
CA ASN A 346 -14.09 24.56 2.57
C ASN A 346 -14.90 23.44 3.23
N ASN A 347 -14.21 22.49 3.86
CA ASN A 347 -14.76 21.25 4.44
C ASN A 347 -15.70 20.49 3.46
N GLY A 348 -15.44 20.61 2.16
CA GLY A 348 -16.30 20.08 1.11
C GLY A 348 -16.11 18.58 0.89
N GLY A 349 -17.18 17.92 0.42
CA GLY A 349 -17.22 16.50 0.18
C GLY A 349 -18.22 15.78 1.09
N ALA A 350 -18.16 14.46 1.11
CA ALA A 350 -19.04 13.63 1.92
C ALA A 350 -18.34 12.32 2.30
N MET A 351 -18.62 11.83 3.51
CA MET A 351 -18.11 10.56 4.00
C MET A 351 -19.27 9.59 4.22
N ALA A 352 -19.10 8.36 3.78
CA ALA A 352 -20.02 7.27 4.06
C ALA A 352 -19.21 6.01 4.41
N ALA A 353 -19.69 5.26 5.38
CA ALA A 353 -19.13 3.97 5.73
C ALA A 353 -20.22 3.03 6.23
N GLU A 354 -19.96 1.73 6.12
CA GLU A 354 -20.91 0.67 6.39
C GLU A 354 -20.20 -0.52 7.03
N ILE A 355 -20.94 -1.27 7.86
CA ILE A 355 -20.60 -2.65 8.20
C ILE A 355 -21.76 -3.55 7.73
N SER A 356 -21.40 -4.56 6.93
CA SER A 356 -22.34 -5.53 6.38
C SER A 356 -21.89 -6.97 6.64
N GLU A 357 -22.86 -7.84 6.91
CA GLU A 357 -22.60 -9.28 7.00
C GLU A 357 -22.35 -9.85 5.60
N SER A 358 -21.38 -10.77 5.47
CA SER A 358 -20.96 -11.29 4.15
C SER A 358 -22.01 -12.18 3.45
N SER A 359 -23.12 -12.50 4.13
CA SER A 359 -24.20 -13.30 3.55
C SER A 359 -25.16 -12.44 2.71
N SER A 360 -25.72 -13.00 1.63
CA SER A 360 -26.56 -12.24 0.68
C SER A 360 -27.84 -11.65 1.28
N ASN A 361 -28.29 -12.16 2.44
CA ASN A 361 -29.44 -11.67 3.20
C ASN A 361 -29.02 -11.15 4.60
N GLY A 362 -27.73 -10.86 4.77
CA GLY A 362 -27.16 -10.36 6.01
C GLY A 362 -27.56 -8.92 6.31
N ILE A 363 -27.33 -8.47 7.55
CA ILE A 363 -27.57 -7.07 7.91
C ILE A 363 -26.57 -6.15 7.20
N LYS A 364 -27.02 -4.96 6.82
CA LYS A 364 -26.25 -3.95 6.08
C LYS A 364 -26.67 -2.57 6.56
N HIS A 365 -25.80 -1.90 7.30
CA HIS A 365 -26.13 -0.66 7.99
C HIS A 365 -24.96 0.33 8.01
N ASP A 366 -25.28 1.62 7.97
CA ASP A 366 -24.31 2.71 7.97
C ASP A 366 -23.61 2.83 9.32
N ILE A 367 -22.37 3.33 9.30
CA ILE A 367 -21.63 3.75 10.48
C ILE A 367 -21.94 5.22 10.77
N ASP A 368 -22.23 5.54 12.03
CA ASP A 368 -22.28 6.91 12.52
C ASP A 368 -20.84 7.45 12.63
N LEU A 369 -20.41 8.26 11.67
CA LEU A 369 -19.04 8.78 11.54
C LEU A 369 -18.81 10.06 12.37
N ASN A 370 -19.49 10.24 13.49
CA ASN A 370 -19.41 11.43 14.35
C ASN A 370 -18.05 11.71 15.01
N TYR A 371 -17.01 10.98 14.62
CA TYR A 371 -15.65 11.04 15.15
C TYR A 371 -14.61 11.41 14.09
N ILE A 372 -15.02 11.61 12.83
CA ILE A 372 -14.15 11.99 11.72
C ILE A 372 -14.88 12.89 10.72
N ASP A 373 -14.27 13.99 10.32
CA ASP A 373 -14.81 14.95 9.35
C ASP A 373 -13.78 15.37 8.31
N ASN A 374 -14.23 15.69 7.10
CA ASN A 374 -13.43 16.41 6.11
C ASN A 374 -13.10 17.80 6.66
N VAL A 375 -11.82 18.19 6.59
CA VAL A 375 -11.39 19.51 7.04
C VAL A 375 -10.44 20.16 6.03
N GLN A 376 -10.76 21.40 5.65
CA GLN A 376 -9.85 22.25 4.92
C GLN A 376 -8.88 22.91 5.91
N GLN A 377 -7.59 22.62 5.76
CA GLN A 377 -6.54 23.26 6.56
C GLN A 377 -6.18 24.63 5.98
N ASN A 378 -6.11 24.70 4.65
CA ASN A 378 -6.04 25.94 3.87
C ASN A 378 -6.56 25.67 2.46
N THR A 379 -6.57 26.68 1.60
CA THR A 379 -7.13 26.58 0.23
C THR A 379 -6.54 25.42 -0.59
N ASN A 380 -5.29 25.02 -0.31
CA ASN A 380 -4.57 24.01 -1.07
C ASN A 380 -4.38 22.69 -0.32
N LEU A 381 -4.91 22.53 0.91
CA LEU A 381 -4.70 21.36 1.74
C LEU A 381 -6.01 20.87 2.37
N MET A 382 -6.40 19.65 2.01
CA MET A 382 -7.52 18.93 2.60
C MET A 382 -7.01 17.78 3.48
N GLY A 383 -7.70 17.56 4.58
CA GLY A 383 -7.41 16.50 5.52
C GLY A 383 -8.65 15.94 6.19
N PHE A 384 -8.41 15.17 7.25
CA PHE A 384 -9.45 14.73 8.16
C PHE A 384 -9.18 15.27 9.56
N LYS A 385 -10.25 15.65 10.26
CA LYS A 385 -10.25 16.06 11.66
C LYS A 385 -10.88 14.97 12.52
N TYR A 386 -10.40 14.79 13.74
CA TYR A 386 -10.85 13.73 14.64
C TYR A 386 -11.41 14.26 15.97
N ASP A 387 -12.46 13.61 16.48
CA ASP A 387 -12.93 13.85 17.86
C ASP A 387 -12.09 13.02 18.84
N LEU A 388 -11.21 13.69 19.58
CA LEU A 388 -10.28 13.05 20.53
C LEU A 388 -10.96 12.50 21.80
N ASN A 389 -12.28 12.68 21.97
CA ASN A 389 -13.04 11.97 22.99
C ASN A 389 -13.38 10.53 22.56
N ILE A 390 -13.32 10.24 21.25
CA ILE A 390 -13.66 8.94 20.66
C ILE A 390 -12.44 8.29 20.00
N VAL A 391 -11.63 9.07 19.29
CA VAL A 391 -10.43 8.63 18.57
C VAL A 391 -9.24 8.62 19.52
N GLU A 392 -8.56 7.49 19.59
CA GLU A 392 -7.34 7.32 20.39
C GLU A 392 -6.11 7.80 19.60
N LYS A 393 -5.04 8.13 20.31
CA LYS A 393 -3.73 8.44 19.72
C LYS A 393 -2.71 7.37 20.12
N ASP A 394 -1.88 7.00 19.16
CA ASP A 394 -0.59 6.35 19.35
C ASP A 394 0.54 7.35 19.03
N GLU A 395 1.82 6.96 19.14
CA GLU A 395 2.97 7.85 18.93
C GLU A 395 2.89 8.68 17.64
N ASN A 396 2.45 8.05 16.54
CA ASN A 396 2.44 8.67 15.21
C ASN A 396 1.08 8.63 14.49
N ASN A 397 0.03 8.06 15.12
CA ASN A 397 -1.23 7.78 14.45
C ASN A 397 -2.46 8.09 15.29
N PHE A 398 -3.52 8.55 14.63
CA PHE A 398 -4.88 8.46 15.13
C PHE A 398 -5.43 7.06 14.89
N LEU A 399 -6.04 6.47 15.91
CA LEU A 399 -6.64 5.14 15.90
C LEU A 399 -8.16 5.28 15.89
N LEU A 400 -8.80 4.98 14.77
CA LEU A 400 -10.27 5.01 14.68
C LEU A 400 -10.92 3.87 15.49
N PRO A 401 -12.21 4.01 15.86
CA PRO A 401 -12.92 3.01 16.65
C PRO A 401 -12.87 1.59 16.07
N GLU A 402 -12.59 0.63 16.95
CA GLU A 402 -12.49 -0.80 16.63
C GLU A 402 -13.85 -1.52 16.80
N TYR A 403 -14.66 -1.07 17.77
CA TYR A 403 -15.89 -1.73 18.20
C TYR A 403 -17.11 -0.86 17.95
N PHE A 404 -18.20 -1.50 17.52
CA PHE A 404 -19.46 -0.83 17.21
C PHE A 404 -20.65 -1.58 17.81
N ARG A 405 -21.68 -0.85 18.20
CA ARG A 405 -23.01 -1.39 18.56
C ARG A 405 -24.03 -0.97 17.49
N LEU A 406 -24.89 -1.89 17.07
CA LEU A 406 -26.03 -1.55 16.22
C LEU A 406 -27.17 -1.03 17.08
N ASP A 407 -27.56 0.21 16.85
CA ASP A 407 -28.64 0.87 17.57
C ASP A 407 -30.01 0.71 16.87
N PRO A 408 -31.14 0.98 17.57
CA PRO A 408 -32.49 0.78 17.03
C PRO A 408 -32.83 1.58 15.77
N ASP A 409 -32.07 2.64 15.48
CA ASP A 409 -32.17 3.43 14.25
C ASP A 409 -31.35 2.84 13.09
N ASN A 410 -30.87 1.61 13.23
CA ASN A 410 -30.11 0.87 12.23
C ASN A 410 -28.79 1.55 11.84
N LYS A 411 -28.09 2.12 12.83
CA LYS A 411 -26.74 2.69 12.68
C LYS A 411 -25.74 2.01 13.61
N TRP A 412 -24.54 1.78 13.10
CA TRP A 412 -23.40 1.35 13.91
C TRP A 412 -22.78 2.54 14.62
N ARG A 413 -22.82 2.54 15.95
CA ARG A 413 -22.18 3.58 16.79
C ARG A 413 -20.91 3.05 17.44
N ALA A 414 -19.86 3.87 17.39
CA ALA A 414 -18.60 3.57 18.05
C ALA A 414 -18.81 3.37 19.55
N ILE A 415 -18.19 2.33 20.11
CA ILE A 415 -18.18 2.04 21.54
C ILE A 415 -16.76 1.68 21.98
N THR A 416 -16.49 1.78 23.28
CA THR A 416 -15.17 1.38 23.80
C THR A 416 -15.12 -0.12 24.03
N LYS A 417 -13.90 -0.67 24.13
CA LYS A 417 -13.68 -2.08 24.51
C LYS A 417 -14.40 -2.47 25.82
N LYS A 418 -14.58 -1.52 26.75
CA LYS A 418 -15.26 -1.77 28.05
C LYS A 418 -16.77 -2.01 27.89
N ASP A 419 -17.36 -1.47 26.83
CA ASP A 419 -18.80 -1.56 26.56
C ASP A 419 -19.18 -2.80 25.75
N VAL A 420 -18.17 -3.56 25.28
CA VAL A 420 -18.36 -4.80 24.52
C VAL A 420 -18.62 -5.95 25.50
N PRO A 421 -19.78 -6.62 25.45
CA PRO A 421 -20.08 -7.74 26.34
C PRO A 421 -19.09 -8.89 26.13
N SER A 422 -18.61 -9.50 27.22
CA SER A 422 -17.73 -10.69 27.13
C SER A 422 -18.41 -11.87 26.43
N SER A 423 -19.74 -11.97 26.51
CA SER A 423 -20.56 -12.96 25.81
C SER A 423 -20.48 -12.86 24.29
N SER A 424 -20.13 -11.68 23.75
CA SER A 424 -19.97 -11.47 22.30
C SER A 424 -18.75 -12.16 21.70
N LYS A 425 -17.76 -12.48 22.54
CA LYS A 425 -16.45 -13.01 22.14
C LYS A 425 -15.67 -12.13 21.15
N LEU A 426 -16.13 -10.92 20.83
CA LEU A 426 -15.44 -10.03 19.88
C LEU A 426 -14.07 -9.59 20.40
N ILE A 427 -13.94 -9.34 21.71
CA ILE A 427 -12.67 -8.95 22.33
C ILE A 427 -11.59 -10.02 22.11
N THR A 428 -11.95 -11.31 22.23
CA THR A 428 -11.02 -12.43 22.15
C THR A 428 -10.88 -13.02 20.74
N THR A 429 -11.72 -12.60 19.79
CA THR A 429 -11.68 -13.08 18.40
C THR A 429 -10.93 -12.08 17.53
N GLU A 430 -9.88 -12.53 16.84
CA GLU A 430 -9.18 -11.70 15.85
C GLU A 430 -10.03 -11.50 14.60
N VAL A 431 -9.94 -10.30 14.01
CA VAL A 431 -10.50 -10.05 12.68
C VAL A 431 -9.78 -10.95 11.68
N PRO A 432 -10.50 -11.61 10.75
CA PRO A 432 -9.87 -12.55 9.82
C PRO A 432 -8.79 -11.88 8.98
N ARG A 433 -7.65 -12.55 8.86
CA ARG A 433 -6.57 -12.18 7.94
C ARG A 433 -6.33 -13.31 6.95
N SER A 434 -5.87 -12.96 5.75
CA SER A 434 -5.46 -13.94 4.74
C SER A 434 -3.95 -13.97 4.56
N PRO A 435 -3.35 -15.14 4.34
CA PRO A 435 -1.92 -15.22 4.08
C PRO A 435 -1.60 -14.54 2.75
N ARG A 436 -0.43 -13.92 2.70
CA ARG A 436 0.10 -13.34 1.48
C ARG A 436 0.34 -14.45 0.42
N PRO A 437 -0.11 -14.26 -0.83
CA PRO A 437 0.15 -15.20 -1.93
C PRO A 437 1.65 -15.37 -2.18
N GLU A 438 2.07 -16.61 -2.41
CA GLU A 438 3.43 -16.91 -2.88
C GLU A 438 3.48 -17.12 -4.40
N LEU A 439 2.43 -16.71 -5.10
CA LEU A 439 2.30 -16.93 -6.53
C LEU A 439 3.07 -15.87 -7.33
N THR A 440 4.15 -16.32 -7.96
CA THR A 440 4.98 -15.55 -8.89
C THR A 440 4.17 -14.84 -9.97
N TYR A 441 4.47 -13.56 -10.21
CA TYR A 441 4.10 -12.91 -11.47
C TYR A 441 5.07 -13.32 -12.56
N LEU A 442 4.51 -13.78 -13.68
CA LEU A 442 5.26 -14.20 -14.85
C LEU A 442 4.69 -13.52 -16.10
N THR A 443 5.60 -13.17 -17.00
CA THR A 443 5.30 -12.68 -18.35
C THR A 443 5.66 -13.76 -19.38
N PRO A 444 5.16 -13.68 -20.62
CA PRO A 444 5.46 -14.62 -21.70
C PRO A 444 6.94 -14.76 -22.09
N LEU A 445 7.83 -13.91 -21.55
CA LEU A 445 9.27 -14.09 -21.68
C LEU A 445 9.79 -15.25 -20.81
N GLU A 446 9.13 -15.51 -19.68
CA GLU A 446 9.63 -16.45 -18.67
C GLU A 446 9.39 -17.91 -19.04
N SER A 447 10.39 -18.76 -18.79
CA SER A 447 10.39 -20.16 -19.21
C SER A 447 9.31 -21.04 -18.55
N ASP A 448 8.78 -20.57 -17.43
CA ASP A 448 7.76 -21.20 -16.59
C ASP A 448 6.39 -20.47 -16.65
N CYS A 449 6.28 -19.43 -17.49
CA CYS A 449 4.98 -18.87 -17.84
C CYS A 449 4.21 -19.91 -18.65
N HIS A 450 2.96 -20.19 -18.28
CA HIS A 450 2.14 -21.17 -19.00
C HIS A 450 1.84 -20.71 -20.44
N TRP A 451 1.77 -19.40 -20.68
CA TRP A 451 1.56 -18.85 -22.01
C TRP A 451 2.85 -18.22 -22.54
N GLN A 452 3.69 -19.04 -23.16
CA GLN A 452 4.86 -18.55 -23.87
C GLN A 452 4.51 -18.18 -25.30
N ASP A 453 5.09 -17.08 -25.75
CA ASP A 453 5.03 -16.69 -27.15
C ASP A 453 6.42 -16.28 -27.65
N PRO A 454 7.22 -17.24 -28.16
CA PRO A 454 8.56 -16.96 -28.69
C PRO A 454 8.57 -16.02 -29.89
N ASN A 455 7.42 -15.80 -30.54
CA ASN A 455 7.27 -14.85 -31.64
C ASN A 455 6.55 -13.58 -31.22
N GLY A 456 6.14 -13.50 -29.96
CA GLY A 456 5.29 -12.44 -29.43
C GLY A 456 6.05 -11.20 -29.01
N PRO A 457 5.32 -10.19 -28.50
CA PRO A 457 5.85 -8.88 -28.15
C PRO A 457 7.01 -8.89 -27.14
N TRP A 458 7.09 -9.93 -26.31
CA TRP A 458 8.13 -10.07 -25.29
C TRP A 458 9.47 -10.56 -25.85
N ASN A 459 9.44 -11.35 -26.93
CA ASN A 459 10.58 -12.10 -27.45
C ASN A 459 11.11 -11.56 -28.80
N LYS A 460 10.29 -10.82 -29.57
CA LYS A 460 10.70 -10.30 -30.89
C LYS A 460 10.29 -8.84 -31.08
N PRO A 461 11.26 -7.90 -31.22
CA PRO A 461 12.72 -8.12 -31.25
C PRO A 461 13.33 -8.62 -29.92
N GLY A 462 12.64 -8.40 -28.81
CA GLY A 462 13.06 -8.87 -27.48
C GLY A 462 14.03 -7.91 -26.77
N PRO A 463 14.49 -8.29 -25.57
CA PRO A 463 15.42 -7.48 -24.79
C PRO A 463 16.82 -7.46 -25.41
N ILE A 464 17.56 -6.36 -25.20
CA ILE A 464 18.95 -6.22 -25.64
C ILE A 464 19.95 -6.81 -24.63
N THR A 465 19.62 -6.79 -23.33
CA THR A 465 20.45 -7.36 -22.27
C THR A 465 19.65 -7.70 -21.01
N GLY A 466 20.18 -8.61 -20.19
CA GLY A 466 19.58 -9.16 -18.99
C GLY A 466 19.79 -10.69 -18.91
N PRO A 467 19.22 -11.38 -17.91
CA PRO A 467 18.42 -10.81 -16.81
C PRO A 467 19.25 -10.01 -15.81
N PHE A 468 18.60 -9.04 -15.17
CA PHE A 468 19.04 -8.38 -13.94
C PHE A 468 18.02 -8.64 -12.83
N THR A 469 18.42 -8.44 -11.58
CA THR A 469 17.54 -8.61 -10.42
C THR A 469 17.61 -7.43 -9.46
N ALA A 470 16.50 -7.15 -8.78
CA ALA A 470 16.46 -6.22 -7.65
C ALA A 470 15.57 -6.80 -6.54
N ASP A 471 16.01 -6.69 -5.29
CA ASP A 471 15.23 -7.08 -4.12
C ASP A 471 14.49 -5.85 -3.61
N LEU A 472 13.16 -5.90 -3.66
CA LEU A 472 12.30 -4.79 -3.29
C LEU A 472 11.96 -4.85 -1.79
N GLY A 473 11.62 -3.69 -1.23
CA GLY A 473 11.23 -3.50 0.16
C GLY A 473 9.92 -4.21 0.54
N ASP A 474 9.13 -4.67 -0.44
CA ASP A 474 7.97 -5.53 -0.18
C ASP A 474 8.35 -7.00 0.08
N GLY A 475 9.63 -7.36 0.08
CA GLY A 475 10.09 -8.73 0.26
C GLY A 475 10.04 -9.57 -1.02
N THR A 476 9.88 -8.97 -2.21
CA THR A 476 9.99 -9.67 -3.49
C THR A 476 11.32 -9.41 -4.19
N THR A 477 11.75 -10.39 -5.01
CA THR A 477 12.80 -10.18 -6.00
C THR A 477 12.13 -10.00 -7.37
N VAL A 478 12.45 -8.93 -8.08
CA VAL A 478 12.08 -8.75 -9.48
C VAL A 478 13.20 -9.19 -10.39
N THR A 479 12.86 -9.84 -11.51
CA THR A 479 13.75 -10.03 -12.65
C THR A 479 13.33 -9.05 -13.75
N TYR A 480 14.29 -8.36 -14.34
CA TYR A 480 14.04 -7.39 -15.39
C TYR A 480 15.10 -7.43 -16.48
N TYR A 481 14.73 -6.92 -17.65
CA TYR A 481 15.57 -6.85 -18.84
C TYR A 481 15.53 -5.45 -19.43
N TRP A 482 16.57 -5.09 -20.17
CA TRP A 482 16.62 -3.83 -20.89
C TRP A 482 16.12 -4.02 -22.31
N TYR A 483 15.21 -3.16 -22.72
CA TYR A 483 14.69 -3.11 -24.09
C TYR A 483 15.11 -1.80 -24.73
N ARG A 484 15.38 -1.82 -26.04
CA ARG A 484 15.26 -0.59 -26.84
C ARG A 484 13.83 -0.09 -26.66
N PHE A 485 13.65 1.21 -26.45
CA PHE A 485 12.37 1.75 -26.02
C PHE A 485 11.20 1.30 -26.90
N VAL A 486 11.33 1.35 -28.23
CA VAL A 486 10.25 0.93 -29.16
C VAL A 486 10.13 -0.57 -29.37
N ASP A 487 11.01 -1.37 -28.78
CA ASP A 487 10.98 -2.84 -28.83
C ASP A 487 10.38 -3.44 -27.55
N GLN A 488 10.00 -2.60 -26.58
CA GLN A 488 9.29 -3.06 -25.39
C GLN A 488 7.92 -3.68 -25.75
N PRO A 489 7.40 -4.61 -24.93
CA PRO A 489 6.24 -5.43 -25.30
C PRO A 489 4.97 -4.62 -25.61
N SER A 490 4.72 -3.53 -24.88
CA SER A 490 3.55 -2.67 -25.09
C SER A 490 3.56 -1.99 -26.47
N ILE A 491 4.71 -1.47 -26.91
CA ILE A 491 4.87 -0.81 -28.20
C ILE A 491 4.77 -1.81 -29.36
N ILE A 492 5.40 -2.99 -29.22
CA ILE A 492 5.28 -4.05 -30.23
C ILE A 492 3.83 -4.51 -30.35
N HIS A 493 3.13 -4.71 -29.22
CA HIS A 493 1.72 -5.10 -29.24
C HIS A 493 0.81 -4.02 -29.86
N ALA A 494 1.10 -2.74 -29.63
CA ALA A 494 0.34 -1.64 -30.22
C ALA A 494 0.40 -1.58 -31.75
N ASN A 495 1.32 -2.32 -32.38
CA ASN A 495 1.41 -2.47 -33.84
C ASN A 495 1.46 -1.12 -34.57
N LEU A 496 2.23 -0.19 -34.02
CA LEU A 496 2.36 1.16 -34.54
C LEU A 496 3.08 1.14 -35.93
N PRO A 497 2.68 1.99 -36.89
CA PRO A 497 3.40 2.13 -38.15
C PRO A 497 4.88 2.46 -37.93
N GLU A 498 5.77 1.97 -38.80
CA GLU A 498 7.22 2.12 -38.66
C GLU A 498 7.68 3.57 -38.51
N ILE A 499 7.05 4.50 -39.25
CA ILE A 499 7.34 5.94 -39.13
C ILE A 499 6.97 6.49 -37.73
N VAL A 500 5.84 6.04 -37.17
CA VAL A 500 5.38 6.44 -35.83
C VAL A 500 6.32 5.86 -34.77
N ARG A 501 6.74 4.61 -34.90
CA ARG A 501 7.75 3.99 -34.01
C ARG A 501 9.07 4.74 -34.08
N THR A 502 9.54 5.09 -35.27
CA THR A 502 10.80 5.83 -35.44
C THR A 502 10.74 7.20 -34.76
N LYS A 503 9.65 7.95 -34.94
CA LYS A 503 9.44 9.22 -34.24
C LYS A 503 9.42 9.04 -32.73
N LEU A 504 8.66 8.05 -32.25
CA LEU A 504 8.54 7.74 -30.83
C LEU A 504 9.90 7.43 -30.19
N GLN A 505 10.75 6.63 -30.85
CA GLN A 505 12.12 6.37 -30.39
C GLN A 505 12.91 7.69 -30.28
N ASN A 506 12.90 8.53 -31.32
CA ASN A 506 13.63 9.79 -31.33
C ASN A 506 13.17 10.74 -30.23
N SER A 507 11.85 10.86 -30.00
CA SER A 507 11.29 11.68 -28.93
C SER A 507 11.77 11.21 -27.55
N VAL A 508 11.81 9.90 -27.33
CA VAL A 508 12.30 9.34 -26.06
C VAL A 508 13.80 9.54 -25.88
N GLU A 509 14.59 9.44 -26.96
CA GLU A 509 16.02 9.73 -26.90
C GLU A 509 16.28 11.19 -26.52
N LEU A 510 15.50 12.14 -27.06
CA LEU A 510 15.53 13.55 -26.66
C LEU A 510 15.20 13.75 -25.17
N LEU A 511 14.20 13.02 -24.66
CA LEU A 511 13.87 13.06 -23.23
C LEU A 511 15.02 12.51 -22.39
N HIS A 512 15.49 11.30 -22.67
CA HIS A 512 16.55 10.67 -21.88
C HIS A 512 17.88 11.43 -21.91
N SER A 513 18.16 12.18 -22.98
CA SER A 513 19.35 13.00 -23.08
C SER A 513 19.26 14.34 -22.33
N SER A 514 18.05 14.88 -22.15
CA SER A 514 17.84 16.26 -21.73
C SER A 514 17.20 16.39 -20.34
N TRP A 515 16.49 15.36 -19.89
CA TRP A 515 15.70 15.34 -18.67
C TRP A 515 16.25 14.28 -17.71
N SER A 516 16.41 14.64 -16.43
CA SER A 516 16.88 13.77 -15.36
C SER A 516 15.79 13.51 -14.32
N HIS A 517 15.74 12.29 -13.79
CA HIS A 517 14.90 11.93 -12.64
C HIS A 517 15.14 12.74 -11.34
N THR A 518 16.14 13.63 -11.33
CA THR A 518 16.47 14.53 -10.22
C THR A 518 16.05 15.99 -10.48
N ASP A 519 15.62 16.31 -11.70
CA ASP A 519 15.15 17.65 -12.04
C ASP A 519 13.82 17.97 -11.35
N GLU A 520 13.45 19.25 -11.34
CA GLU A 520 12.19 19.69 -10.78
C GLU A 520 11.12 19.80 -11.87
N TYR A 521 10.11 18.92 -11.81
CA TYR A 521 8.99 18.90 -12.74
C TYR A 521 7.71 19.45 -12.12
N LEU A 522 7.48 19.08 -10.85
CA LEU A 522 6.37 19.52 -10.02
C LEU A 522 6.94 20.27 -8.82
N THR A 523 6.37 21.43 -8.50
CA THR A 523 6.74 22.18 -7.30
C THR A 523 6.35 21.36 -6.05
N PRO A 524 7.27 21.11 -5.11
CA PRO A 524 6.95 20.43 -3.85
C PRO A 524 5.90 21.19 -3.02
N PRO A 525 5.17 20.50 -2.12
CA PRO A 525 4.22 21.14 -1.23
C PRO A 525 4.93 21.99 -0.18
N SER A 526 4.35 23.15 0.10
CA SER A 526 4.84 24.06 1.15
C SER A 526 4.59 23.51 2.56
N ILE A 527 3.63 22.60 2.71
CA ILE A 527 3.27 21.93 3.96
C ILE A 527 3.22 20.42 3.73
N GLY A 528 3.83 19.66 4.63
CA GLY A 528 4.02 18.21 4.49
C GLY A 528 5.37 17.86 3.87
N LYS A 529 5.82 16.62 4.10
CA LYS A 529 7.08 16.11 3.55
C LYS A 529 6.79 15.29 2.29
N VAL A 530 7.68 15.30 1.31
CA VAL A 530 7.54 14.51 0.08
C VAL A 530 7.82 13.03 0.37
N ALA A 531 7.00 12.14 -0.19
CA ALA A 531 7.15 10.70 -0.05
C ALA A 531 8.39 10.17 -0.78
N THR A 532 8.86 8.99 -0.36
CA THR A 532 10.01 8.30 -0.95
C THR A 532 9.51 7.02 -1.61
N LEU A 533 9.90 6.78 -2.86
CA LEU A 533 9.70 5.46 -3.48
C LEU A 533 10.64 4.46 -2.83
N ASP A 534 10.35 3.17 -2.95
CA ASP A 534 11.29 2.13 -2.55
C ASP A 534 12.67 2.36 -3.23
N PRO A 535 13.76 2.55 -2.49
CA PRO A 535 15.07 2.82 -3.10
C PRO A 535 15.51 1.74 -4.10
N ALA A 536 15.05 0.49 -3.93
CA ALA A 536 15.38 -0.61 -4.82
C ALA A 536 14.71 -0.52 -6.19
N VAL A 537 13.67 0.32 -6.36
CA VAL A 537 13.08 0.57 -7.68
C VAL A 537 13.87 1.58 -8.50
N ILE A 538 14.82 2.30 -7.90
CA ILE A 538 15.68 3.24 -8.62
C ILE A 538 16.88 2.50 -9.20
N VAL A 539 17.01 2.50 -10.52
CA VAL A 539 18.07 1.77 -11.23
C VAL A 539 18.97 2.68 -12.04
N LYS A 540 20.21 2.24 -12.18
CA LYS A 540 21.18 2.85 -13.08
C LYS A 540 21.17 2.08 -14.41
N PRO A 541 20.98 2.75 -15.56
CA PRO A 541 21.17 2.13 -16.86
C PRO A 541 22.58 1.53 -17.01
N PRO A 542 22.71 0.34 -17.61
CA PRO A 542 23.99 -0.16 -18.08
C PRO A 542 24.66 0.82 -19.04
N ALA A 543 25.99 0.75 -19.09
CA ALA A 543 26.76 1.58 -20.00
C ALA A 543 26.31 1.39 -21.47
N GLY A 544 25.99 2.49 -22.14
CA GLY A 544 25.48 2.50 -23.51
C GLY A 544 23.95 2.42 -23.63
N LEU A 545 23.23 2.23 -22.52
CA LEU A 545 21.76 2.16 -22.48
C LEU A 545 21.13 3.37 -21.77
N GLU A 546 21.89 4.44 -21.56
CA GLU A 546 21.43 5.66 -20.89
C GLU A 546 20.40 6.46 -21.70
N ILE A 547 20.29 6.23 -23.01
CA ILE A 547 19.44 7.01 -23.91
C ILE A 547 18.68 6.06 -24.84
N GLY A 548 17.35 6.16 -24.89
CA GLY A 548 16.52 5.35 -25.80
C GLY A 548 16.25 3.90 -25.38
N TYR A 549 16.58 3.51 -24.14
CA TYR A 549 16.32 2.17 -23.58
C TYR A 549 15.58 2.27 -22.25
N VAL A 550 14.82 1.23 -21.89
CA VAL A 550 14.07 1.16 -20.64
C VAL A 550 14.17 -0.24 -19.99
N PRO A 551 14.14 -0.32 -18.65
CA PRO A 551 14.04 -1.58 -17.95
C PRO A 551 12.58 -2.06 -17.88
N ILE A 552 12.33 -3.34 -18.17
CA ILE A 552 11.00 -3.96 -18.10
C ILE A 552 11.07 -5.17 -17.18
N VAL A 553 10.22 -5.19 -16.14
CA VAL A 553 10.10 -6.32 -15.21
C VAL A 553 9.31 -7.45 -15.88
N THR A 554 9.85 -8.67 -15.81
CA THR A 554 9.31 -9.87 -16.47
C THR A 554 8.92 -10.98 -15.48
N ARG A 555 9.50 -10.94 -14.27
CA ARG A 555 9.16 -11.81 -13.14
C ARG A 555 9.15 -10.99 -11.84
N GLN A 556 8.21 -11.28 -10.96
CA GLN A 556 8.25 -10.87 -9.56
C GLN A 556 7.86 -12.06 -8.67
N GLU A 557 8.74 -12.44 -7.76
CA GLU A 557 8.55 -13.58 -6.86
C GLU A 557 8.94 -13.24 -5.42
N LYS A 558 8.47 -14.04 -4.47
CA LYS A 558 8.92 -13.92 -3.07
C LYS A 558 10.45 -14.06 -3.03
N SER A 559 11.11 -13.15 -2.32
CA SER A 559 12.56 -13.21 -2.15
C SER A 559 12.95 -14.54 -1.50
N LYS A 560 14.08 -15.09 -1.93
CA LYS A 560 14.67 -16.24 -1.23
C LYS A 560 15.06 -15.81 0.19
N PRO A 561 14.83 -16.66 1.21
CA PRO A 561 15.23 -16.34 2.58
C PRO A 561 16.72 -15.99 2.65
N ARG A 562 17.06 -14.91 3.34
CA ARG A 562 18.45 -14.52 3.62
C ARG A 562 18.63 -14.29 5.11
N VAL A 563 19.87 -14.38 5.58
CA VAL A 563 20.20 -13.92 6.94
C VAL A 563 20.67 -12.47 6.84
N ARG A 564 19.99 -11.57 7.55
CA ARG A 564 20.39 -10.17 7.66
C ARG A 564 21.35 -10.02 8.81
N VAL A 565 22.59 -9.62 8.50
CA VAL A 565 23.65 -9.50 9.50
C VAL A 565 23.85 -8.03 9.88
N PHE A 566 23.70 -7.72 11.16
CA PHE A 566 23.96 -6.40 11.71
C PHE A 566 25.16 -6.47 12.66
N VAL A 567 26.13 -5.59 12.47
CA VAL A 567 27.29 -5.49 13.36
C VAL A 567 27.10 -4.32 14.30
N LEU A 568 26.96 -4.62 15.59
CA LEU A 568 26.90 -3.63 16.66
C LEU A 568 28.29 -3.45 17.26
N ALA A 569 28.99 -2.39 16.85
CA ALA A 569 30.34 -2.07 17.31
C ALA A 569 30.34 -0.85 18.23
N GLY A 570 31.11 -0.90 19.32
CA GLY A 570 31.23 0.24 20.23
C GLY A 570 31.89 -0.08 21.57
N GLN A 571 31.76 0.84 22.51
CA GLN A 571 32.33 0.72 23.86
C GLN A 571 31.27 0.24 24.88
N SER A 572 31.38 0.65 26.16
CA SER A 572 30.51 0.19 27.25
C SER A 572 29.02 0.41 26.97
N ASN A 573 28.60 1.55 26.42
CA ASN A 573 27.19 1.78 26.09
C ASN A 573 26.65 0.81 25.03
N MET A 574 27.51 0.33 24.12
CA MET A 574 27.14 -0.70 23.16
C MET A 574 27.18 -2.09 23.80
N GLU A 575 28.14 -2.38 24.69
CA GLU A 575 28.13 -3.62 25.50
C GLU A 575 26.84 -3.77 26.30
N GLY A 576 26.25 -2.67 26.74
CA GLY A 576 24.97 -2.64 27.43
C GLY A 576 25.10 -2.71 28.94
N TYR A 577 24.95 -1.55 29.59
CA TYR A 577 24.98 -1.41 31.05
C TYR A 577 23.63 -0.97 31.63
N GLY A 578 22.54 -1.06 30.86
CA GLY A 578 21.21 -0.82 31.40
C GLY A 578 20.86 -1.91 32.41
N THR A 579 20.39 -1.53 33.60
CA THR A 579 20.10 -2.48 34.68
C THR A 579 18.73 -3.13 34.48
N ILE A 580 18.65 -4.46 34.67
CA ILE A 580 17.36 -5.17 34.69
C ILE A 580 16.66 -4.93 36.02
N ASP A 581 17.41 -5.18 37.09
CA ASP A 581 17.05 -4.92 38.48
C ASP A 581 17.92 -3.80 39.02
N ASP A 582 17.30 -2.93 39.80
CA ASP A 582 18.03 -2.05 40.70
C ASP A 582 17.61 -2.32 42.15
N ALA A 583 18.61 -2.55 43.01
CA ALA A 583 18.39 -2.89 44.42
C ALA A 583 17.90 -1.70 45.24
N GLU A 584 18.12 -0.48 44.76
CA GLU A 584 17.69 0.76 45.42
C GLU A 584 16.29 1.20 44.97
N ASN A 585 15.67 0.49 44.00
CA ASN A 585 14.42 0.86 43.32
C ASN A 585 14.47 2.27 42.70
N ASP A 586 15.63 2.68 42.20
CA ASP A 586 15.72 3.93 41.45
C ASP A 586 14.94 3.80 40.12
N PRO A 587 14.27 4.88 39.69
CA PRO A 587 13.52 4.88 38.45
C PRO A 587 14.44 4.64 37.25
N GLY A 588 14.00 3.81 36.31
CA GLY A 588 14.70 3.57 35.03
C GLY A 588 15.37 2.21 34.85
N SER A 589 15.29 1.29 35.82
CA SER A 589 15.58 -0.13 35.57
C SER A 589 14.54 -0.76 34.64
N LEU A 590 14.87 -1.86 33.97
CA LEU A 590 13.91 -2.53 33.08
C LEU A 590 12.65 -2.98 33.83
N HIS A 591 12.77 -3.52 35.04
CA HIS A 591 11.61 -3.90 35.84
C HIS A 591 10.73 -2.72 36.20
N ASP A 592 11.33 -1.58 36.58
CA ASP A 592 10.59 -0.36 36.87
C ASP A 592 9.81 0.13 35.63
N VAL A 593 10.45 0.13 34.45
CA VAL A 593 9.79 0.50 33.19
C VAL A 593 8.59 -0.39 32.87
N ILE A 594 8.73 -1.71 33.00
CA ILE A 594 7.66 -2.66 32.67
C ILE A 594 6.52 -2.60 33.70
N GLN A 595 6.82 -2.49 35.00
CA GLN A 595 5.80 -2.41 36.04
C GLN A 595 4.96 -1.13 35.96
N ASN A 596 5.55 -0.05 35.45
CA ASN A 596 4.87 1.24 35.27
C ASN A 596 4.33 1.44 33.84
N ASP A 597 4.35 0.41 32.98
CA ASP A 597 3.85 0.49 31.60
C ASP A 597 2.32 0.39 31.52
N VAL A 598 1.63 1.42 32.02
CA VAL A 598 0.16 1.49 32.04
C VAL A 598 -0.45 1.46 30.63
N GLN A 599 0.30 1.92 29.63
CA GLN A 599 -0.16 2.02 28.23
C GLN A 599 0.19 0.78 27.40
N GLY A 600 1.04 -0.12 27.90
CA GLY A 600 1.49 -1.31 27.18
C GLY A 600 2.52 -1.04 26.08
N SER A 601 3.23 0.09 26.15
CA SER A 601 4.23 0.54 25.16
C SER A 601 5.44 -0.40 25.05
N TRP A 602 5.71 -1.16 26.12
CA TRP A 602 6.85 -2.07 26.26
C TRP A 602 6.42 -3.54 26.39
N SER A 603 5.13 -3.82 26.21
CA SER A 603 4.56 -5.18 26.35
C SER A 603 5.27 -6.24 25.48
N GLN A 604 5.88 -5.85 24.34
CA GLN A 604 6.67 -6.78 23.53
C GLN A 604 7.88 -7.40 24.26
N ILE A 605 8.42 -6.75 25.29
CA ILE A 605 9.59 -7.24 26.03
C ILE A 605 9.22 -8.44 26.93
N GLY A 606 7.93 -8.57 27.28
CA GLY A 606 7.41 -9.59 28.19
C GLY A 606 7.21 -9.06 29.60
N GLU A 607 7.10 -9.99 30.56
CA GLU A 607 6.87 -9.66 31.97
C GLU A 607 8.11 -9.99 32.80
N LYS A 608 8.16 -9.46 34.03
CA LYS A 608 9.19 -9.82 35.01
C LYS A 608 9.28 -11.35 35.13
N ASP A 609 10.50 -11.87 35.01
CA ASP A 609 10.83 -13.30 35.04
C ASP A 609 10.22 -14.15 33.91
N ASN A 610 9.54 -13.52 32.93
CA ASN A 610 8.95 -14.15 31.76
C ASN A 610 9.18 -13.28 30.51
N TRP A 611 10.46 -13.15 30.16
CA TRP A 611 10.90 -12.32 29.05
C TRP A 611 10.62 -12.96 27.69
N THR A 612 10.25 -12.11 26.73
CA THR A 612 10.11 -12.53 25.34
C THR A 612 11.46 -12.98 24.78
N ILE A 613 11.45 -14.10 24.08
CA ILE A 613 12.59 -14.59 23.30
C ILE A 613 12.21 -14.43 21.83
N LEU A 614 12.99 -13.66 21.07
CA LEU A 614 12.70 -13.40 19.67
C LEU A 614 12.98 -14.63 18.81
N ASP A 615 11.99 -15.07 18.03
CA ASP A 615 12.11 -16.29 17.24
C ASP A 615 13.02 -16.15 16.02
N ASN A 616 13.08 -14.95 15.42
CA ASN A 616 13.81 -14.70 14.18
C ASN A 616 15.12 -13.92 14.38
N ALA A 617 15.40 -13.42 15.59
CA ALA A 617 16.58 -12.62 15.89
C ALA A 617 17.58 -13.38 16.77
N PHE A 618 18.81 -13.50 16.29
CA PHE A 618 19.92 -14.22 16.94
C PHE A 618 21.03 -13.23 17.31
N LEU A 619 21.67 -13.47 18.46
CA LEU A 619 22.82 -12.70 18.94
C LEU A 619 24.07 -13.58 19.00
N TYR A 620 25.14 -13.07 18.42
CA TYR A 620 26.50 -13.47 18.72
C TYR A 620 27.18 -12.34 19.52
N PHE A 621 27.60 -12.61 20.75
CA PHE A 621 28.36 -11.65 21.55
C PHE A 621 29.42 -12.37 22.38
N GLU A 622 30.70 -12.06 22.15
CA GLU A 622 31.78 -12.51 23.01
C GLU A 622 31.86 -11.60 24.26
N ARG A 623 31.02 -11.93 25.24
CA ARG A 623 30.94 -11.21 26.52
C ARG A 623 32.03 -11.70 27.47
N ASN A 624 32.49 -10.85 28.38
CA ASN A 624 33.53 -11.17 29.37
C ASN A 624 33.29 -12.54 30.06
N GLY A 625 34.05 -13.55 29.67
CA GLY A 625 34.00 -14.91 30.23
C GLY A 625 32.95 -15.85 29.64
N GLU A 626 32.11 -15.40 28.70
CA GLU A 626 31.06 -16.21 28.09
C GLU A 626 30.71 -15.72 26.67
N THR A 627 30.59 -16.65 25.70
CA THR A 627 30.07 -16.30 24.37
C THR A 627 28.57 -16.57 24.31
N ILE A 628 27.77 -15.52 24.07
CA ILE A 628 26.34 -15.62 23.79
C ILE A 628 26.16 -16.03 22.33
N LYS A 629 25.39 -17.11 22.11
CA LYS A 629 24.99 -17.64 20.79
C LYS A 629 23.54 -18.13 20.85
N SER A 630 22.62 -17.20 21.07
CA SER A 630 21.22 -17.54 21.32
C SER A 630 20.29 -16.55 20.63
N LYS A 631 18.99 -16.84 20.67
CA LYS A 631 17.96 -15.85 20.33
C LYS A 631 18.07 -14.62 21.22
N VAL A 632 17.69 -13.46 20.69
CA VAL A 632 17.73 -12.20 21.45
C VAL A 632 16.67 -12.23 22.55
N THR A 633 17.07 -11.86 23.77
CA THR A 633 16.22 -11.70 24.94
C THR A 633 16.92 -10.85 26.01
N VAL A 634 16.24 -10.57 27.12
CA VAL A 634 16.77 -9.81 28.26
C VAL A 634 17.96 -10.53 28.91
N GLY A 635 18.94 -9.78 29.44
CA GLY A 635 20.13 -10.33 30.13
C GLY A 635 21.35 -10.55 29.24
N GLN A 636 21.34 -9.98 28.03
CA GLN A 636 22.39 -10.12 27.02
C GLN A 636 23.29 -8.87 26.88
N GLY A 637 23.24 -7.97 27.87
CA GLY A 637 24.18 -6.86 28.02
C GLY A 637 25.56 -7.29 28.49
N ALA A 638 26.34 -6.36 29.04
CA ALA A 638 27.72 -6.58 29.46
C ALA A 638 27.87 -7.68 30.53
N TYR A 639 26.82 -7.92 31.31
CA TYR A 639 26.67 -9.01 32.27
C TYR A 639 25.22 -9.53 32.26
N ALA A 640 24.96 -10.69 32.88
CA ALA A 640 23.64 -11.35 32.84
C ALA A 640 22.49 -10.51 33.46
N GLY A 641 22.80 -9.59 34.37
CA GLY A 641 21.83 -8.66 34.97
C GLY A 641 21.64 -7.36 34.19
N LEU A 642 22.20 -7.25 32.99
CA LEU A 642 22.20 -6.03 32.19
C LEU A 642 21.61 -6.23 30.80
N ILE A 643 21.17 -5.14 30.19
CA ILE A 643 20.67 -5.03 28.82
C ILE A 643 21.50 -4.01 28.05
N GLY A 644 21.58 -4.18 26.74
CA GLY A 644 22.12 -3.19 25.82
C GLY A 644 21.15 -2.81 24.71
N PRO A 645 21.63 -1.96 23.78
CA PRO A 645 20.81 -1.50 22.66
C PRO A 645 20.37 -2.64 21.73
N GLU A 646 21.03 -3.80 21.76
CA GLU A 646 20.65 -4.98 20.98
C GLU A 646 19.21 -5.42 21.22
N LEU A 647 18.66 -5.24 22.44
CA LEU A 647 17.35 -5.75 22.80
C LEU A 647 16.25 -5.08 21.96
N MET A 648 16.09 -3.77 22.12
CA MET A 648 15.06 -3.04 21.37
C MET A 648 15.40 -2.89 19.90
N PHE A 649 16.69 -2.87 19.54
CA PHE A 649 17.09 -2.93 18.14
C PHE A 649 16.60 -4.22 17.48
N ALA A 650 16.77 -5.38 18.13
CA ALA A 650 16.28 -6.65 17.61
C ALA A 650 14.76 -6.70 17.52
N HIS A 651 14.02 -6.18 18.51
CA HIS A 651 12.55 -6.10 18.44
C HIS A 651 12.08 -5.31 17.21
N GLN A 652 12.70 -4.16 16.94
CA GLN A 652 12.34 -3.35 15.78
C GLN A 652 12.69 -4.04 14.45
N LEU A 653 13.83 -4.74 14.39
CA LEU A 653 14.21 -5.49 13.19
C LEU A 653 13.31 -6.72 12.96
N ASP A 654 12.97 -7.46 14.01
CA ASP A 654 12.10 -8.65 13.98
C ASP A 654 10.67 -8.30 13.54
N GLU A 655 10.18 -7.12 13.96
CA GLU A 655 8.91 -6.59 13.47
C GLU A 655 8.99 -6.16 11.98
N PHE A 656 10.15 -5.67 11.54
CA PHE A 656 10.33 -5.13 10.19
C PHE A 656 10.65 -6.19 9.13
N TYR A 657 11.45 -7.19 9.46
CA TYR A 657 11.94 -8.20 8.50
C TYR A 657 11.34 -9.59 8.76
N GLU A 658 10.84 -10.23 7.70
CA GLU A 658 10.51 -11.66 7.73
C GLU A 658 11.78 -12.56 7.71
N ASP A 659 12.90 -12.03 7.22
CA ASP A 659 14.18 -12.71 7.14
C ASP A 659 14.81 -12.90 8.53
N PRO A 660 15.48 -14.05 8.80
CA PRO A 660 16.28 -14.21 10.01
C PRO A 660 17.33 -13.11 10.18
N ILE A 661 17.43 -12.59 11.40
CA ILE A 661 18.35 -11.52 11.79
C ILE A 661 19.48 -12.12 12.64
N LEU A 662 20.72 -11.81 12.28
CA LEU A 662 21.89 -12.09 13.10
C LEU A 662 22.52 -10.76 13.53
N ILE A 663 22.50 -10.49 14.82
CA ILE A 663 23.24 -9.40 15.44
C ILE A 663 24.59 -9.96 15.89
N ILE A 664 25.67 -9.38 15.36
CA ILE A 664 27.03 -9.65 15.82
C ILE A 664 27.47 -8.44 16.63
N LYS A 665 27.62 -8.64 17.93
CA LYS A 665 28.00 -7.60 18.86
C LYS A 665 29.50 -7.66 19.12
N THR A 666 30.20 -6.63 18.64
CA THR A 666 31.65 -6.44 18.76
C THR A 666 31.90 -5.21 19.62
N ALA A 667 31.56 -5.33 20.91
CA ALA A 667 31.60 -4.22 21.85
C ALA A 667 32.50 -4.56 23.04
N TRP A 668 33.31 -3.59 23.47
CA TRP A 668 34.27 -3.77 24.55
C TRP A 668 34.44 -2.49 25.37
N GLY A 669 34.33 -2.60 26.69
CA GLY A 669 34.48 -1.49 27.62
C GLY A 669 35.89 -0.89 27.59
N GLY A 670 36.00 0.42 27.79
CA GLY A 670 37.29 1.10 27.90
C GLY A 670 38.08 1.26 26.59
N LYS A 671 37.49 0.95 25.42
CA LYS A 671 38.11 1.09 24.09
C LYS A 671 37.90 2.45 23.42
N SER A 672 38.85 2.89 22.61
CA SER A 672 38.79 4.19 21.94
C SER A 672 38.87 4.10 20.42
N LEU A 673 38.28 5.09 19.72
CA LEU A 673 38.51 5.28 18.29
C LEU A 673 39.96 5.69 17.97
N ALA A 674 40.65 6.28 18.95
CA ALA A 674 42.00 6.79 18.77
C ALA A 674 43.01 5.66 18.52
N GLU A 675 42.83 4.48 19.12
CA GLU A 675 43.79 3.38 19.00
C GLU A 675 43.09 2.04 18.77
N ASP A 676 42.17 1.64 19.65
CA ASP A 676 41.60 0.29 19.68
C ASP A 676 40.80 -0.07 18.42
N PHE A 677 39.95 0.85 17.94
CA PHE A 677 39.14 0.67 16.74
C PHE A 677 39.80 1.22 15.47
N ARG A 678 41.05 1.69 15.54
CA ARG A 678 41.75 2.24 14.38
C ARG A 678 42.01 1.12 13.36
N PRO A 679 41.62 1.29 12.08
CA PRO A 679 41.84 0.25 11.08
C PRO A 679 43.36 0.06 10.84
N PRO A 680 43.82 -1.17 10.58
CA PRO A 680 45.25 -1.45 10.31
C PRO A 680 45.84 -0.68 9.13
N SER A 681 44.99 -0.18 8.22
CA SER A 681 45.39 0.64 7.08
C SER A 681 45.63 2.12 7.41
N ALA A 682 45.25 2.59 8.60
CA ALA A 682 45.53 3.95 9.05
C ALA A 682 46.91 4.05 9.70
N ALA A 683 47.60 5.18 9.51
CA ALA A 683 48.92 5.40 10.11
C ALA A 683 48.85 5.60 11.64
N GLY A 684 49.82 5.04 12.36
CA GLY A 684 49.97 5.17 13.82
C GLY A 684 49.79 3.84 14.57
N ALA A 685 49.80 3.89 15.92
CA ALA A 685 49.50 2.72 16.74
C ALA A 685 48.05 2.27 16.53
N THR A 686 47.84 0.96 16.39
CA THR A 686 46.54 0.32 16.21
C THR A 686 46.34 -0.72 17.31
N GLY A 687 45.14 -0.80 17.87
CA GLY A 687 44.83 -1.83 18.86
C GLY A 687 44.71 -3.23 18.28
N HIS A 688 44.54 -4.21 19.18
CA HIS A 688 44.46 -5.64 18.84
C HIS A 688 43.06 -6.12 18.42
N ILE A 689 42.11 -5.21 18.25
CA ILE A 689 40.73 -5.55 17.91
C ILE A 689 40.63 -5.82 16.41
N THR A 690 40.42 -7.09 16.04
CA THR A 690 40.16 -7.49 14.66
C THR A 690 38.89 -8.33 14.60
N MET A 691 37.91 -7.92 13.79
CA MET A 691 36.82 -8.81 13.37
C MET A 691 37.43 -9.95 12.55
N LYS A 692 37.24 -11.20 12.99
CA LYS A 692 37.64 -12.40 12.26
C LYS A 692 36.44 -13.13 11.70
#